data_AF-A0A8H6UNB4-F1
#
_entry.id   AF-A0A8H6UNB4-F1
#
_cell.length_a   1.000
_cell.length_b   1.000
_cell.length_c   1.000
_cell.angle_alpha   90.00
_cell.angle_beta   90.00
_cell.angle_gamma   90.00
#
_symmetry.space_group_name_H-M   'P 1'
#
loop_
_entity.id
_entity.type
_entity.pdbx_description
1 polymer ?
#
loop_
_entity_poly.entity_id
_entity_poly.type
_entity_poly.pdbx_seq_one_letter_code
_entity_poly.pdbx_strand_id
1 'polypeptide(L)'
;MAFYNTFCTLLAVASLGGAVIFKPQNGYQALSGVNTSFPVDLQPFYNNLAFGLYPNDASFDGKGNAYPASQIPPEKFSYGGFNYRFATYNASGNDNVRTEGQEIHIPPGRYFSYQMLASSESGMASGSVMAKYADGSTTSGPLLVPAWWSWPYPAGGDLIFTNYLTDSKTNYNRSNIFQTINWLDSSKDLVSLVLPNSTAGSSTGPGGASISTALHVFSLSMLPVPKKEQQSVSLQIQYARSTQKWMDGTDKTQIVEVLVNNVGTAFVLGNNTVRVHVQSPHLETVTEGVIKRLGPGDQAIAEVGVRNRPGVQAGSSGPATVVIGGQGVASSPYTFEATYGIKPYEATYESVYSHEAPNWYNNAKFGIFIHWGVYSVPGWGNKGSREAYAEWYWWNLNQGPSNPTQTYQYQLETYGPNVVYDDFIGNFTADAWDPKEWVDLFADAGASYFVQVSKHHDGFALFTAGSEVSKRTAVDLGPQRNLLQELFDAAKEHQPHLHRATYYSLPEWFNPDYKKYGFASWPGGNATNPFTKETLPYAGYVPLADYIADKIVPEMNTLADMGTEIMWCDIGGPNRTTEFAAAWFNRAAQENRQVVMNARCGLPGDFDTPEYARYNGVQVRKWESNLGMDPFSYGYNQDTPLASYMNASTIITSLIDIVSKNGNLLLDIGPMANGTILDVEQNHLRQAGTWIKSHGEAIYNTTYWFVTPEEGENIRFTITQDAFYIHTLARPNGTLVLTSPIPWVEGDQVTVVGGKKHGDVVPSHKAANGSVILSVDEEVVNADDYAWVFKITY
;
A
#
# COMPACT_ATOMS: atom_id res chain seq x y z
N MET A 1 6.96 -36.28 46.58
CA MET A 1 6.78 -36.89 45.24
C MET A 1 5.39 -36.54 44.76
N ALA A 2 5.27 -36.17 43.48
CA ALA A 2 4.08 -35.68 42.76
C ALA A 2 3.81 -34.17 42.81
N PHE A 3 4.46 -33.44 41.89
CA PHE A 3 3.95 -32.23 41.24
C PHE A 3 4.59 -32.17 39.83
N TYR A 4 3.84 -32.58 38.81
CA TYR A 4 4.13 -32.32 37.40
C TYR A 4 2.82 -32.45 36.62
N ASN A 5 2.19 -31.32 36.28
CA ASN A 5 1.38 -31.11 35.07
C ASN A 5 0.67 -29.75 35.11
N THR A 6 1.41 -28.67 34.88
CA THR A 6 0.86 -27.43 34.30
C THR A 6 1.99 -26.61 33.67
N PHE A 7 2.29 -26.83 32.39
CA PHE A 7 3.03 -25.89 31.54
C PHE A 7 2.79 -26.26 30.08
N CYS A 8 1.68 -25.77 29.52
CA CYS A 8 1.41 -25.77 28.08
C CYS A 8 0.45 -24.60 27.79
N THR A 9 1.00 -23.38 27.76
CA THR A 9 0.43 -22.18 27.10
C THR A 9 1.31 -20.98 27.46
N LEU A 10 2.33 -20.72 26.65
CA LEU A 10 2.91 -19.40 26.37
C LEU A 10 4.07 -19.64 25.38
N LEU A 11 3.73 -19.71 24.09
CA LEU A 11 4.72 -19.52 23.02
C LEU A 11 4.64 -18.05 22.60
N ALA A 12 5.19 -17.19 23.46
CA ALA A 12 5.78 -15.95 22.98
C ALA A 12 7.07 -16.36 22.26
N VAL A 13 7.00 -16.64 20.96
CA VAL A 13 8.18 -16.77 20.10
C VAL A 13 8.68 -15.35 19.80
N ALA A 14 9.24 -14.71 20.82
CA ALA A 14 9.92 -13.45 20.71
C ALA A 14 11.02 -13.45 21.78
N SER A 15 12.19 -14.02 21.43
CA SER A 15 13.53 -13.72 22.00
C SER A 15 14.56 -14.86 21.89
N LEU A 16 14.39 -15.85 21.02
CA LEU A 16 15.49 -16.76 20.65
C LEU A 16 15.78 -16.57 19.16
N GLY A 17 16.88 -15.88 18.84
CA GLY A 17 17.29 -15.61 17.47
C GLY A 17 17.44 -16.92 16.69
N GLY A 18 16.61 -17.11 15.66
CA GLY A 18 16.69 -18.28 14.80
C GLY A 18 15.38 -18.79 14.19
N ALA A 19 14.21 -18.22 14.47
CA ALA A 19 12.96 -18.62 13.82
C ALA A 19 12.49 -17.55 12.80
N VAL A 20 11.81 -17.99 11.73
CA VAL A 20 11.09 -17.09 10.82
C VAL A 20 10.01 -16.32 11.57
N ILE A 21 9.89 -15.04 11.28
CA ILE A 21 8.83 -14.18 11.80
C ILE A 21 7.67 -14.23 10.81
N PHE A 22 6.49 -14.60 11.29
CA PHE A 22 5.25 -14.44 10.52
C PHE A 22 4.75 -13.01 10.69
N LYS A 23 4.26 -12.40 9.61
CA LYS A 23 3.64 -11.08 9.67
C LYS A 23 2.54 -11.09 10.74
N PRO A 24 2.63 -10.23 11.77
CA PRO A 24 1.77 -10.32 12.95
C PRO A 24 0.27 -10.25 12.65
N GLN A 25 -0.12 -9.52 11.60
CA GLN A 25 -1.52 -9.30 11.22
C GLN A 25 -2.20 -10.56 10.69
N ASN A 26 -1.47 -11.50 10.07
CA ASN A 26 -2.05 -12.61 9.33
C ASN A 26 -2.19 -13.90 10.15
N GLY A 27 -2.06 -13.83 11.48
CA GLY A 27 -2.44 -14.90 12.41
C GLY A 27 -1.82 -16.27 12.11
N TYR A 28 -0.60 -16.50 12.58
CA TYR A 28 0.03 -17.82 12.51
C TYR A 28 -0.57 -18.79 13.54
N GLN A 29 -0.83 -20.03 13.11
CA GLN A 29 -1.23 -21.13 13.99
C GLN A 29 -0.56 -22.43 13.55
N ALA A 30 -0.31 -23.34 14.50
CA ALA A 30 -0.02 -24.73 14.15
C ALA A 30 -1.22 -25.31 13.36
N LEU A 31 -0.94 -26.21 12.41
CA LEU A 31 -1.99 -26.75 11.53
C LEU A 31 -3.16 -27.30 12.36
N SER A 32 -4.34 -26.69 12.20
CA SER A 32 -5.56 -27.09 12.87
C SER A 32 -6.60 -27.51 11.84
N GLY A 33 -7.44 -28.50 12.18
CA GLY A 33 -8.54 -28.95 11.31
C GLY A 33 -9.69 -27.95 11.16
N VAL A 34 -9.51 -26.71 11.60
CA VAL A 34 -10.53 -25.65 11.61
C VAL A 34 -10.76 -25.09 10.21
N ASN A 35 -9.74 -25.13 9.34
CA ASN A 35 -9.81 -24.60 7.99
C ASN A 35 -9.97 -25.70 6.93
N THR A 36 -10.83 -25.45 5.94
CA THR A 36 -11.14 -26.37 4.83
C THR A 36 -10.14 -26.33 3.68
N SER A 37 -9.24 -25.35 3.64
CA SER A 37 -8.19 -25.31 2.60
C SER A 37 -7.24 -26.50 2.70
N PHE A 38 -6.59 -26.85 1.59
CA PHE A 38 -5.54 -27.87 1.58
C PHE A 38 -4.33 -27.44 0.75
N PRO A 39 -3.12 -27.82 1.18
CA PRO A 39 -1.92 -27.59 0.38
C PRO A 39 -1.83 -28.57 -0.80
N VAL A 40 -1.43 -28.06 -1.96
CA VAL A 40 -1.10 -28.84 -3.15
C VAL A 40 0.33 -29.36 -3.03
N ASP A 41 0.57 -30.61 -3.42
CA ASP A 41 1.91 -31.18 -3.42
C ASP A 41 2.75 -30.62 -4.57
N LEU A 42 3.64 -29.69 -4.27
CA LEU A 42 4.54 -29.06 -5.23
C LEU A 42 5.85 -29.83 -5.43
N GLN A 43 6.14 -30.84 -4.60
CA GLN A 43 7.41 -31.57 -4.63
C GLN A 43 7.80 -32.12 -6.01
N PRO A 44 6.87 -32.66 -6.84
CA PRO A 44 7.20 -33.12 -8.19
C PRO A 44 7.68 -32.02 -9.15
N PHE A 45 7.45 -30.74 -8.80
CA PHE A 45 7.80 -29.58 -9.62
C PHE A 45 9.02 -28.80 -9.10
N TYR A 46 9.61 -29.21 -7.97
CA TYR A 46 10.76 -28.51 -7.40
C TYR A 46 11.98 -28.56 -8.34
N ASN A 47 12.46 -27.39 -8.74
CA ASN A 47 13.54 -27.21 -9.71
C ASN A 47 14.63 -26.23 -9.22
N ASN A 48 14.55 -25.76 -7.97
CA ASN A 48 15.52 -24.83 -7.37
C ASN A 48 15.78 -25.14 -5.89
N LEU A 49 16.98 -24.79 -5.40
CA LEU A 49 17.43 -24.96 -4.01
C LEU A 49 17.58 -23.59 -3.34
N ALA A 50 16.59 -23.21 -2.53
CA ALA A 50 16.45 -21.89 -1.93
C ALA A 50 17.00 -21.79 -0.50
N PHE A 51 17.06 -22.89 0.26
CA PHE A 51 17.47 -22.88 1.66
C PHE A 51 18.84 -23.52 1.88
N GLY A 52 19.71 -22.85 2.64
CA GLY A 52 21.05 -23.33 3.01
C GLY A 52 21.33 -23.26 4.51
N LEU A 53 22.20 -24.13 5.03
CA LEU A 53 22.64 -24.10 6.44
C LEU A 53 23.83 -23.17 6.69
N TYR A 54 24.67 -22.96 5.70
CA TYR A 54 25.86 -22.12 5.75
C TYR A 54 26.10 -21.42 4.40
N PRO A 55 26.94 -20.37 4.35
CA PRO A 55 27.27 -19.70 3.09
C PRO A 55 27.70 -20.67 1.99
N ASN A 56 27.25 -20.43 0.76
CA ASN A 56 27.49 -21.29 -0.42
C ASN A 56 26.88 -22.71 -0.37
N ASP A 57 25.95 -22.99 0.55
CA ASP A 57 25.24 -24.28 0.61
C ASP A 57 24.09 -24.40 -0.40
N ALA A 58 23.50 -23.26 -0.80
CA ALA A 58 22.34 -23.17 -1.68
C ALA A 58 22.37 -21.88 -2.52
N SER A 59 21.50 -21.76 -3.51
CA SER A 59 21.41 -20.58 -4.38
C SER A 59 19.97 -20.35 -4.83
N PHE A 60 19.22 -19.56 -4.07
CA PHE A 60 17.86 -19.13 -4.38
C PHE A 60 17.78 -18.30 -5.67
N ASP A 61 18.70 -17.35 -5.83
CA ASP A 61 18.63 -16.31 -6.88
C ASP A 61 19.65 -16.51 -8.01
N GLY A 62 20.25 -17.70 -8.09
CA GLY A 62 21.32 -18.03 -9.03
C GLY A 62 22.67 -17.31 -8.76
N LYS A 63 22.79 -16.52 -7.69
CA LYS A 63 24.00 -15.74 -7.33
C LYS A 63 24.67 -16.27 -6.05
N GLY A 64 24.29 -17.46 -5.59
CA GLY A 64 24.80 -18.05 -4.35
C GLY A 64 24.16 -17.47 -3.08
N ASN A 65 23.09 -16.69 -3.21
CA ASN A 65 22.34 -16.22 -2.04
C ASN A 65 21.21 -17.20 -1.70
N ALA A 66 20.96 -17.44 -0.43
CA ALA A 66 19.95 -18.40 0.02
C ALA A 66 19.28 -17.95 1.32
N TYR A 67 18.07 -18.46 1.57
CA TYR A 67 17.41 -18.34 2.85
C TYR A 67 18.10 -19.24 3.90
N PRO A 68 18.10 -18.83 5.17
CA PRO A 68 18.68 -19.63 6.24
C PRO A 68 17.77 -20.82 6.58
N ALA A 69 18.23 -22.04 6.31
CA ALA A 69 17.50 -23.28 6.60
C ALA A 69 17.17 -23.44 8.09
N SER A 70 17.97 -22.83 8.98
CA SER A 70 17.73 -22.81 10.43
C SER A 70 16.45 -22.09 10.84
N GLN A 71 15.90 -21.23 9.97
CA GLN A 71 14.69 -20.44 10.25
C GLN A 71 13.45 -20.97 9.51
N ILE A 72 13.55 -22.05 8.73
CA ILE A 72 12.42 -22.60 7.96
C ILE A 72 11.18 -22.79 8.87
N PRO A 73 9.98 -22.38 8.43
CA PRO A 73 8.76 -22.64 9.19
C PRO A 73 8.51 -24.15 9.32
N PRO A 74 7.68 -24.61 10.28
CA PRO A 74 7.27 -26.01 10.33
C PRO A 74 6.73 -26.52 8.97
N GLU A 75 6.90 -27.81 8.65
CA GLU A 75 6.46 -28.38 7.36
C GLU A 75 4.96 -28.11 7.11
N LYS A 76 4.14 -28.08 8.16
CA LYS A 76 2.69 -27.86 8.08
C LYS A 76 2.27 -26.80 9.07
N PHE A 77 1.59 -25.77 8.58
CA PHE A 77 1.07 -24.69 9.41
C PHE A 77 -0.18 -24.06 8.78
N SER A 78 -0.90 -23.29 9.59
CA SER A 78 -1.99 -22.44 9.12
C SER A 78 -1.58 -20.97 9.23
N TYR A 79 -1.85 -20.20 8.18
CA TYR A 79 -1.51 -18.77 8.11
C TYR A 79 -2.53 -18.04 7.23
N GLY A 80 -3.03 -16.88 7.66
CA GLY A 80 -4.04 -16.11 6.92
C GLY A 80 -5.33 -16.87 6.64
N GLY A 81 -5.68 -17.85 7.48
CA GLY A 81 -6.80 -18.75 7.20
C GLY A 81 -6.55 -19.69 6.03
N PHE A 82 -5.30 -20.13 5.79
CA PHE A 82 -4.89 -21.14 4.82
C PHE A 82 -3.94 -22.19 5.40
N ASN A 83 -4.11 -23.44 4.97
CA ASN A 83 -3.24 -24.56 5.33
C ASN A 83 -2.12 -24.66 4.30
N TYR A 84 -0.87 -24.54 4.77
CA TYR A 84 0.31 -24.63 3.93
C TYR A 84 1.10 -25.89 4.23
N ARG A 85 1.75 -26.40 3.18
CA ARG A 85 2.82 -27.39 3.27
C ARG A 85 4.08 -26.75 2.71
N PHE A 86 5.11 -26.67 3.53
CA PHE A 86 6.38 -26.04 3.21
C PHE A 86 7.47 -27.11 3.10
N ALA A 87 8.46 -26.88 2.24
CA ALA A 87 9.57 -27.81 2.11
C ALA A 87 10.41 -27.89 3.40
N THR A 88 10.88 -29.08 3.73
CA THR A 88 11.94 -29.27 4.72
C THR A 88 13.29 -29.16 4.03
N TYR A 89 14.28 -28.58 4.70
CA TYR A 89 15.64 -28.51 4.18
C TYR A 89 16.16 -29.88 3.74
N ASN A 90 16.73 -29.94 2.54
CA ASN A 90 17.38 -31.11 1.97
C ASN A 90 18.62 -30.67 1.19
N ALA A 91 19.81 -30.97 1.72
CA ALA A 91 21.09 -30.51 1.16
C ALA A 91 21.33 -30.90 -0.31
N SER A 92 20.66 -31.94 -0.82
CA SER A 92 20.82 -32.43 -2.19
C SER A 92 19.54 -32.35 -3.03
N GLY A 93 18.48 -31.71 -2.53
CA GLY A 93 17.18 -31.70 -3.19
C GLY A 93 16.60 -30.31 -3.28
N ASN A 94 15.95 -30.02 -4.40
CA ASN A 94 15.23 -28.77 -4.58
C ASN A 94 14.09 -28.63 -3.56
N ASP A 95 13.75 -27.40 -3.20
CA ASP A 95 12.83 -27.05 -2.11
C ASP A 95 11.81 -25.96 -2.51
N ASN A 96 11.88 -25.46 -3.74
CA ASN A 96 10.88 -24.58 -4.31
C ASN A 96 10.74 -24.73 -5.84
N VAL A 97 9.65 -24.16 -6.38
CA VAL A 97 9.38 -24.12 -7.82
C VAL A 97 9.76 -22.73 -8.35
N ARG A 98 10.85 -22.64 -9.11
CA ARG A 98 11.11 -21.52 -10.02
C ARG A 98 10.15 -21.62 -11.20
N THR A 99 9.32 -20.61 -11.41
CA THR A 99 8.20 -20.70 -12.35
C THR A 99 8.66 -20.59 -13.80
N GLU A 100 8.34 -21.61 -14.61
CA GLU A 100 8.83 -21.79 -15.99
C GLU A 100 7.69 -22.24 -16.93
N GLY A 101 6.42 -22.03 -16.53
CA GLY A 101 5.26 -22.50 -17.30
C GLY A 101 4.69 -23.86 -16.85
N GLN A 102 5.03 -24.32 -15.65
CA GLN A 102 4.57 -25.62 -15.15
C GLN A 102 3.03 -25.67 -15.05
N GLU A 103 2.44 -26.78 -15.48
CA GLU A 103 1.01 -27.06 -15.32
C GLU A 103 0.78 -27.99 -14.13
N ILE A 104 0.19 -27.43 -13.07
CA ILE A 104 -0.10 -28.11 -11.82
C ILE A 104 -1.53 -28.63 -11.86
N HIS A 105 -1.68 -29.95 -11.92
CA HIS A 105 -2.98 -30.60 -11.91
C HIS A 105 -3.57 -30.57 -10.51
N ILE A 106 -4.83 -30.15 -10.43
CA ILE A 106 -5.57 -30.02 -9.17
C ILE A 106 -6.58 -31.17 -9.09
N PRO A 107 -6.85 -31.72 -7.88
CA PRO A 107 -7.91 -32.71 -7.73
C PRO A 107 -9.24 -32.21 -8.33
N PRO A 108 -9.99 -33.02 -9.10
CA PRO A 108 -11.21 -32.57 -9.74
C PRO A 108 -12.22 -32.00 -8.74
N GLY A 109 -12.67 -30.77 -8.95
CA GLY A 109 -13.65 -30.12 -8.10
C GLY A 109 -13.76 -28.61 -8.33
N ARG A 110 -14.60 -27.97 -7.51
CA ARG A 110 -14.83 -26.53 -7.53
C ARG A 110 -14.03 -25.87 -6.42
N TYR A 111 -13.46 -24.71 -6.73
CA TYR A 111 -12.56 -24.00 -5.84
C TYR A 111 -12.91 -22.53 -5.81
N PHE A 112 -12.78 -21.93 -4.64
CA PHE A 112 -13.10 -20.53 -4.39
C PHE A 112 -11.91 -19.61 -4.73
N SER A 113 -10.72 -20.04 -4.34
CA SER A 113 -9.47 -19.30 -4.51
C SER A 113 -8.27 -20.23 -4.40
N TYR A 114 -7.11 -19.72 -4.80
CA TYR A 114 -5.82 -20.27 -4.43
C TYR A 114 -4.89 -19.21 -3.84
N GLN A 115 -3.97 -19.68 -3.01
CA GLN A 115 -3.04 -18.85 -2.27
C GLN A 115 -1.65 -19.42 -2.41
N MET A 116 -0.68 -18.56 -2.72
CA MET A 116 0.73 -18.97 -2.84
C MET A 116 1.56 -18.29 -1.77
N LEU A 117 2.60 -18.98 -1.31
CA LEU A 117 3.76 -18.36 -0.68
C LEU A 117 4.84 -18.25 -1.75
N ALA A 118 5.18 -17.04 -2.15
CA ALA A 118 6.02 -16.76 -3.31
C ALA A 118 7.05 -15.66 -3.03
N SER A 119 8.13 -15.66 -3.80
CA SER A 119 9.12 -14.58 -3.78
C SER A 119 9.78 -14.43 -5.15
N SER A 120 10.38 -13.27 -5.44
CA SER A 120 11.24 -13.09 -6.61
C SER A 120 12.71 -12.82 -6.27
N GLU A 121 13.57 -12.92 -7.26
CA GLU A 121 15.03 -12.86 -7.13
C GLU A 121 15.58 -11.43 -6.96
N SER A 122 15.61 -10.62 -8.03
CA SER A 122 16.38 -9.36 -8.10
C SER A 122 15.52 -8.10 -8.17
N GLY A 123 14.21 -8.25 -8.35
CA GLY A 123 13.23 -7.16 -8.37
C GLY A 123 11.83 -7.74 -8.41
N MET A 124 10.81 -6.88 -8.48
CA MET A 124 9.43 -7.35 -8.47
C MET A 124 9.14 -8.14 -9.74
N ALA A 125 8.77 -9.41 -9.59
CA ALA A 125 8.35 -10.25 -10.70
C ALA A 125 6.85 -10.05 -10.95
N SER A 126 6.48 -10.02 -12.24
CA SER A 126 5.09 -9.98 -12.68
C SER A 126 4.78 -11.16 -13.59
N GLY A 127 3.58 -11.70 -13.48
CA GLY A 127 3.07 -12.74 -14.37
C GLY A 127 1.58 -12.93 -14.19
N SER A 128 1.03 -13.97 -14.80
CA SER A 128 -0.34 -14.41 -14.53
C SER A 128 -0.40 -15.91 -14.46
N VAL A 129 -1.20 -16.42 -13.52
CA VAL A 129 -1.50 -17.85 -13.41
C VAL A 129 -2.79 -18.10 -14.15
N MET A 130 -2.77 -19.05 -15.09
CA MET A 130 -3.94 -19.43 -15.86
C MET A 130 -4.62 -20.63 -15.23
N ALA A 131 -5.89 -20.48 -14.85
CA ALA A 131 -6.74 -21.58 -14.42
C ALA A 131 -7.45 -22.19 -15.63
N LYS A 132 -7.40 -23.52 -15.77
CA LYS A 132 -8.12 -24.27 -16.81
C LYS A 132 -9.27 -25.06 -16.19
N TYR A 133 -10.44 -24.95 -16.80
CA TYR A 133 -11.65 -25.63 -16.33
C TYR A 133 -12.05 -26.79 -17.24
N ALA A 134 -12.84 -27.72 -16.70
CA ALA A 134 -13.26 -28.94 -17.40
C ALA A 134 -14.16 -28.67 -18.63
N ASP A 135 -14.79 -27.49 -18.70
CA ASP A 135 -15.59 -27.04 -19.84
C ASP A 135 -14.75 -26.44 -20.98
N GLY A 136 -13.42 -26.38 -20.81
CA GLY A 136 -12.47 -25.80 -21.76
C GLY A 136 -12.27 -24.29 -21.63
N SER A 137 -13.00 -23.61 -20.73
CA SER A 137 -12.78 -22.20 -20.44
C SER A 137 -11.54 -21.97 -19.58
N THR A 138 -11.06 -20.73 -19.54
CA THR A 138 -9.92 -20.31 -18.71
C THR A 138 -10.20 -18.98 -18.00
N THR A 139 -9.54 -18.78 -16.86
CA THR A 139 -9.43 -17.47 -16.19
C THR A 139 -7.96 -17.21 -15.88
N SER A 140 -7.58 -15.94 -15.72
CA SER A 140 -6.20 -15.53 -15.44
C SER A 140 -6.16 -14.64 -14.21
N GLY A 141 -5.29 -14.94 -13.26
CA GLY A 141 -5.05 -14.14 -12.04
C GLY A 141 -3.66 -13.48 -12.08
N PRO A 142 -3.55 -12.16 -11.88
CA PRO A 142 -2.25 -11.48 -11.86
C PRO A 142 -1.43 -11.93 -10.65
N LEU A 143 -0.13 -12.09 -10.87
CA LEU A 143 0.83 -12.43 -9.83
C LEU A 143 1.93 -11.39 -9.82
N LEU A 144 1.95 -10.59 -8.75
CA LEU A 144 2.92 -9.53 -8.51
C LEU A 144 3.62 -9.84 -7.19
N VAL A 145 4.93 -10.08 -7.25
CA VAL A 145 5.68 -10.56 -6.10
C VAL A 145 6.96 -9.75 -5.98
N PRO A 146 7.17 -9.04 -4.85
CA PRO A 146 8.39 -8.28 -4.61
C PRO A 146 9.63 -9.18 -4.52
N ALA A 147 10.79 -8.55 -4.70
CA ALA A 147 12.08 -9.21 -4.43
C ALA A 147 12.11 -9.70 -2.98
N TRP A 148 12.69 -10.89 -2.78
CA TRP A 148 12.87 -11.44 -1.43
C TRP A 148 13.59 -10.47 -0.50
N TRP A 149 14.51 -9.68 -1.05
CA TRP A 149 15.27 -8.66 -0.34
C TRP A 149 15.51 -7.47 -1.27
N SER A 150 15.44 -6.28 -0.68
CA SER A 150 15.71 -5.01 -1.37
C SER A 150 16.29 -3.99 -0.40
N TRP A 151 17.21 -3.17 -0.91
CA TRP A 151 17.76 -2.00 -0.23
C TRP A 151 17.64 -0.79 -1.16
N PRO A 152 17.29 0.40 -0.65
CA PRO A 152 17.04 0.74 0.76
C PRO A 152 15.57 0.58 1.23
N TYR A 153 14.68 0.10 0.35
CA TYR A 153 13.25 -0.04 0.62
C TYR A 153 12.90 -1.49 0.99
N PRO A 154 12.71 -1.83 2.28
CA PRO A 154 12.32 -3.18 2.67
C PRO A 154 10.87 -3.47 2.26
N ALA A 155 10.65 -4.56 1.53
CA ALA A 155 9.29 -5.00 1.18
C ALA A 155 8.52 -5.53 2.41
N GLY A 156 7.20 -5.34 2.42
CA GLY A 156 6.31 -5.88 3.46
C GLY A 156 6.06 -7.37 3.31
N GLY A 157 6.96 -8.20 3.86
CA GLY A 157 6.88 -9.66 3.82
C GLY A 157 5.82 -10.29 4.71
N ASP A 158 5.50 -11.56 4.43
CA ASP A 158 4.61 -12.43 5.20
C ASP A 158 5.39 -13.44 6.06
N LEU A 159 6.42 -14.05 5.50
CA LEU A 159 7.41 -14.87 6.20
C LEU A 159 8.75 -14.15 6.11
N ILE A 160 9.26 -13.70 7.25
CA ILE A 160 10.35 -12.75 7.35
C ILE A 160 11.52 -13.43 8.04
N PHE A 161 12.61 -13.58 7.30
CA PHE A 161 13.86 -14.15 7.76
C PHE A 161 14.75 -13.03 8.27
N THR A 162 15.40 -13.22 9.42
CA THR A 162 16.18 -12.15 10.06
C THR A 162 17.54 -11.92 9.39
N ASN A 163 17.93 -12.81 8.47
CA ASN A 163 19.16 -12.75 7.70
C ASN A 163 19.00 -13.58 6.42
N TYR A 164 19.98 -13.48 5.52
CA TYR A 164 20.17 -14.40 4.42
C TYR A 164 21.64 -14.79 4.27
N LEU A 165 21.90 -15.90 3.58
CA LEU A 165 23.24 -16.41 3.33
C LEU A 165 23.71 -15.93 1.96
N THR A 166 24.99 -15.56 1.84
CA THR A 166 25.64 -15.31 0.56
C THR A 166 26.60 -16.45 0.23
N ASP A 167 27.33 -16.31 -0.86
CA ASP A 167 28.48 -17.15 -1.24
C ASP A 167 29.60 -17.27 -0.18
N SER A 168 29.67 -16.34 0.78
CA SER A 168 30.85 -16.18 1.62
C SER A 168 30.53 -15.83 3.08
N LYS A 169 29.36 -15.27 3.37
CA LYS A 169 28.98 -14.83 4.71
C LYS A 169 27.48 -14.84 4.94
N THR A 170 27.08 -14.61 6.19
CA THR A 170 25.71 -14.23 6.54
C THR A 170 25.52 -12.72 6.38
N ASN A 171 24.47 -12.31 5.68
CA ASN A 171 24.01 -10.94 5.61
C ASN A 171 22.81 -10.75 6.55
N TYR A 172 22.90 -9.81 7.48
CA TYR A 172 21.88 -9.58 8.52
C TYR A 172 20.72 -8.70 8.08
N ASN A 173 20.62 -8.42 6.79
CA ASN A 173 19.43 -7.85 6.18
C ASN A 173 18.31 -8.89 6.11
N ARG A 174 17.07 -8.44 6.31
CA ARG A 174 15.91 -9.33 6.29
C ARG A 174 15.59 -9.80 4.89
N SER A 175 15.18 -11.04 4.71
CA SER A 175 14.58 -11.52 3.46
C SER A 175 13.17 -12.03 3.69
N ASN A 176 12.36 -12.10 2.63
CA ASN A 176 10.92 -12.17 2.73
C ASN A 176 10.34 -13.17 1.73
N ILE A 177 9.30 -13.88 2.16
CA ILE A 177 8.36 -14.59 1.29
C ILE A 177 6.99 -13.93 1.49
N PHE A 178 6.23 -13.80 0.41
CA PHE A 178 4.98 -13.06 0.33
C PHE A 178 3.79 -13.99 0.08
N GLN A 179 2.65 -13.67 0.68
CA GLN A 179 1.38 -14.32 0.39
C GLN A 179 0.70 -13.65 -0.79
N THR A 180 0.22 -14.46 -1.74
CA THR A 180 -0.62 -13.97 -2.85
C THR A 180 -1.98 -14.64 -2.79
N ILE A 181 -3.01 -13.95 -3.27
CA ILE A 181 -4.41 -14.40 -3.24
C ILE A 181 -4.99 -14.19 -4.63
N ASN A 182 -5.64 -15.22 -5.17
CA ASN A 182 -6.28 -15.16 -6.48
C ASN A 182 -7.64 -15.87 -6.46
N TRP A 183 -8.63 -15.23 -7.07
CA TRP A 183 -9.98 -15.76 -7.24
C TRP A 183 -10.03 -16.90 -8.28
N LEU A 184 -10.97 -17.81 -8.10
CA LEU A 184 -11.33 -18.85 -9.06
C LEU A 184 -12.84 -18.87 -9.31
N ASP A 185 -13.24 -19.22 -10.52
CA ASP A 185 -14.66 -19.41 -10.86
C ASP A 185 -15.20 -20.66 -10.17
N SER A 186 -15.72 -20.47 -8.96
CA SER A 186 -16.28 -21.54 -8.14
C SER A 186 -17.50 -22.23 -8.74
N SER A 187 -18.07 -21.74 -9.84
CA SER A 187 -19.15 -22.41 -10.55
C SER A 187 -18.65 -23.56 -11.45
N LYS A 188 -17.34 -23.60 -11.73
CA LYS A 188 -16.72 -24.53 -12.68
C LYS A 188 -15.77 -25.50 -12.00
N ASP A 189 -15.68 -26.71 -12.58
CA ASP A 189 -14.72 -27.71 -12.13
C ASP A 189 -13.32 -27.36 -12.66
N LEU A 190 -12.39 -27.07 -11.76
CA LEU A 190 -10.99 -26.77 -12.07
C LEU A 190 -10.24 -28.07 -12.42
N VAL A 191 -9.36 -27.98 -13.42
CA VAL A 191 -8.50 -29.08 -13.86
C VAL A 191 -7.05 -28.81 -13.46
N SER A 192 -6.54 -27.62 -13.77
CA SER A 192 -5.13 -27.28 -13.56
C SER A 192 -4.91 -25.77 -13.41
N LEU A 193 -3.76 -25.45 -12.82
CA LEU A 193 -3.19 -24.11 -12.78
C LEU A 193 -1.88 -24.11 -13.57
N VAL A 194 -1.72 -23.20 -14.52
CA VAL A 194 -0.47 -22.99 -15.26
C VAL A 194 0.26 -21.80 -14.64
N LEU A 195 1.42 -22.07 -14.04
CA LEU A 195 2.28 -21.03 -13.48
C LEU A 195 2.89 -20.17 -14.60
N PRO A 196 3.19 -18.89 -14.36
CA PRO A 196 3.81 -18.04 -15.36
C PRO A 196 5.23 -18.49 -15.69
N ASN A 197 5.75 -18.05 -16.84
CA ASN A 197 7.17 -18.06 -17.13
C ASN A 197 7.72 -16.64 -16.97
N SER A 198 7.96 -16.22 -15.72
CA SER A 198 8.44 -14.88 -15.40
C SER A 198 9.97 -14.85 -15.49
N THR A 199 10.49 -14.21 -16.54
CA THR A 199 11.93 -13.99 -16.76
C THR A 199 12.34 -12.53 -16.68
N ALA A 200 11.37 -11.63 -16.49
CA ALA A 200 11.57 -10.20 -16.38
C ALA A 200 10.64 -9.60 -15.31
N GLY A 201 11.02 -8.45 -14.82
CA GLY A 201 10.30 -7.70 -13.80
C GLY A 201 10.85 -6.29 -13.69
N SER A 202 10.71 -5.67 -12.53
CA SER A 202 11.12 -4.29 -12.32
C SER A 202 12.00 -4.09 -11.08
N SER A 203 12.96 -3.17 -11.17
CA SER A 203 14.01 -2.95 -10.15
C SER A 203 13.52 -2.42 -8.80
N THR A 204 12.44 -1.64 -8.77
CA THR A 204 12.01 -0.89 -7.57
C THR A 204 10.54 -1.07 -7.21
N GLY A 205 9.77 -1.79 -8.03
CA GLY A 205 8.30 -1.91 -7.93
C GLY A 205 7.67 -1.71 -9.31
N PRO A 206 6.34 -1.63 -9.46
CA PRO A 206 5.75 -1.23 -10.74
C PRO A 206 6.39 0.08 -11.25
N GLY A 207 6.61 0.19 -12.56
CA GLY A 207 7.18 1.39 -13.21
C GLY A 207 8.69 1.60 -13.08
N GLY A 208 9.39 0.83 -12.23
CA GLY A 208 10.86 0.85 -12.21
C GLY A 208 11.47 0.26 -13.49
N ALA A 209 12.78 0.42 -13.66
CA ALA A 209 13.52 -0.10 -14.82
C ALA A 209 13.34 -1.61 -14.98
N SER A 210 13.18 -2.06 -16.23
CA SER A 210 13.07 -3.48 -16.56
C SER A 210 14.38 -4.21 -16.21
N ILE A 211 14.25 -5.32 -15.48
CA ILE A 211 15.38 -6.17 -15.10
C ILE A 211 15.05 -7.65 -15.28
N SER A 212 16.10 -8.47 -15.35
CA SER A 212 15.97 -9.93 -15.24
C SER A 212 15.64 -10.32 -13.80
N THR A 213 14.57 -11.07 -13.62
CA THR A 213 14.20 -11.67 -12.33
C THR A 213 13.28 -12.85 -12.56
N ALA A 214 13.41 -13.90 -11.76
CA ALA A 214 12.47 -15.02 -11.73
C ALA A 214 11.50 -14.92 -10.55
N LEU A 215 10.40 -15.64 -10.68
CA LEU A 215 9.42 -15.88 -9.64
C LEU A 215 9.59 -17.30 -9.10
N HIS A 216 9.41 -17.46 -7.79
CA HIS A 216 9.47 -18.73 -7.10
C HIS A 216 8.24 -18.95 -6.24
N VAL A 217 7.71 -20.17 -6.23
CA VAL A 217 6.60 -20.61 -5.39
C VAL A 217 7.11 -21.67 -4.41
N PHE A 218 6.92 -21.38 -3.11
CA PHE A 218 7.31 -22.25 -2.00
C PHE A 218 6.15 -23.11 -1.50
N SER A 219 4.92 -22.62 -1.64
CA SER A 219 3.72 -23.36 -1.26
C SER A 219 2.52 -22.87 -2.06
N LEU A 220 1.57 -23.75 -2.31
CA LEU A 220 0.30 -23.49 -2.98
C LEU A 220 -0.81 -24.14 -2.14
N SER A 221 -1.83 -23.37 -1.78
CA SER A 221 -3.01 -23.84 -1.05
C SER A 221 -4.28 -23.52 -1.82
N MET A 222 -5.25 -24.43 -1.78
CA MET A 222 -6.53 -24.30 -2.47
C MET A 222 -7.66 -24.21 -1.44
N LEU A 223 -8.62 -23.32 -1.67
CA LEU A 223 -9.88 -23.31 -0.93
C LEU A 223 -10.97 -24.05 -1.72
N PRO A 224 -11.36 -25.27 -1.34
CA PRO A 224 -12.43 -26.00 -2.02
C PRO A 224 -13.80 -25.39 -1.69
N VAL A 225 -14.73 -25.49 -2.65
CA VAL A 225 -16.16 -25.20 -2.41
C VAL A 225 -16.90 -26.53 -2.24
N PRO A 226 -17.65 -26.72 -1.13
CA PRO A 226 -18.47 -27.91 -0.95
C PRO A 226 -19.49 -28.07 -2.08
N LYS A 227 -19.62 -29.27 -2.66
CA LYS A 227 -20.70 -29.58 -3.60
C LYS A 227 -22.04 -29.49 -2.85
N LYS A 228 -22.78 -28.40 -3.03
CA LYS A 228 -24.16 -28.26 -2.54
C LYS A 228 -25.10 -28.06 -3.73
N GLU A 229 -26.06 -28.96 -3.87
CA GLU A 229 -27.04 -28.94 -4.97
C GLU A 229 -28.25 -28.03 -4.69
N GLN A 230 -28.42 -27.56 -3.44
CA GLN A 230 -29.57 -26.75 -3.04
C GLN A 230 -29.28 -25.25 -3.14
N GLN A 231 -30.25 -24.49 -3.67
CA GLN A 231 -30.31 -23.03 -3.57
C GLN A 231 -30.33 -22.59 -2.11
N SER A 232 -29.18 -22.23 -1.57
CA SER A 232 -29.05 -21.81 -0.18
C SER A 232 -27.93 -20.79 -0.02
N VAL A 233 -28.13 -19.85 0.90
CA VAL A 233 -27.08 -18.93 1.35
C VAL A 233 -26.25 -19.68 2.38
N SER A 234 -24.99 -19.97 2.04
CA SER A 234 -24.07 -20.71 2.89
C SER A 234 -22.81 -19.90 3.09
N LEU A 235 -22.64 -19.33 4.28
CA LEU A 235 -21.52 -18.47 4.61
C LEU A 235 -20.50 -19.20 5.46
N GLN A 236 -19.25 -19.17 5.01
CA GLN A 236 -18.11 -19.73 5.72
C GLN A 236 -17.23 -18.58 6.23
N ILE A 237 -16.92 -18.60 7.53
CA ILE A 237 -15.89 -17.74 8.09
C ILE A 237 -14.55 -18.37 7.74
N GLN A 238 -13.75 -17.70 6.91
CA GLN A 238 -12.43 -18.20 6.53
C GLN A 238 -11.44 -17.96 7.67
N TYR A 239 -11.45 -16.75 8.22
CA TYR A 239 -10.73 -16.43 9.45
C TYR A 239 -11.33 -15.19 10.13
N ALA A 240 -10.97 -15.01 11.40
CA ALA A 240 -11.27 -13.83 12.19
C ALA A 240 -10.03 -13.43 13.00
N ARG A 241 -9.82 -12.12 13.21
CA ARG A 241 -8.69 -11.60 13.98
C ARG A 241 -9.00 -10.30 14.70
N SER A 242 -8.35 -10.07 15.84
CA SER A 242 -8.26 -8.74 16.44
C SER A 242 -7.28 -7.88 15.66
N THR A 243 -7.64 -6.64 15.36
CA THR A 243 -6.72 -5.65 14.75
C THR A 243 -6.10 -4.74 15.82
N GLN A 244 -5.06 -4.00 15.45
CA GLN A 244 -4.59 -2.84 16.23
C GLN A 244 -5.31 -1.54 15.84
N LYS A 245 -6.36 -1.62 15.03
CA LYS A 245 -7.21 -0.49 14.62
C LYS A 245 -8.42 -0.36 15.54
N TRP A 246 -9.02 0.83 15.57
CA TRP A 246 -10.32 1.06 16.16
C TRP A 246 -11.24 1.88 15.27
N MET A 247 -12.53 1.84 15.56
CA MET A 247 -13.52 2.62 14.83
C MET A 247 -13.30 4.11 15.08
N ASP A 248 -13.19 4.88 14.01
CA ASP A 248 -13.00 6.33 14.06
C ASP A 248 -14.14 7.01 14.86
N GLY A 249 -13.78 8.06 15.63
CA GLY A 249 -14.74 8.79 16.47
C GLY A 249 -15.22 8.05 17.73
N THR A 250 -14.69 6.86 18.03
CA THR A 250 -15.00 6.11 19.27
C THR A 250 -13.87 6.20 20.29
N ASP A 251 -14.16 5.88 21.55
CA ASP A 251 -13.13 5.66 22.58
C ASP A 251 -12.52 4.26 22.41
N LYS A 252 -11.70 4.11 21.35
CA LYS A 252 -10.98 2.88 20.99
C LYS A 252 -11.85 1.62 20.98
N THR A 253 -13.03 1.68 20.36
CA THR A 253 -13.77 0.47 19.99
C THR A 253 -12.92 -0.32 19.00
N GLN A 254 -12.23 -1.35 19.48
CA GLN A 254 -11.33 -2.18 18.67
C GLN A 254 -12.10 -2.85 17.53
N ILE A 255 -11.47 -2.95 16.37
CA ILE A 255 -12.03 -3.68 15.23
C ILE A 255 -11.56 -5.14 15.29
N VAL A 256 -12.52 -6.07 15.23
CA VAL A 256 -12.30 -7.47 14.84
C VAL A 256 -12.67 -7.61 13.38
N GLU A 257 -11.73 -8.00 12.53
CA GLU A 257 -11.98 -8.29 11.13
C GLU A 257 -12.39 -9.75 10.95
N VAL A 258 -13.45 -9.98 10.18
CA VAL A 258 -13.98 -11.31 9.85
C VAL A 258 -14.08 -11.45 8.34
N LEU A 259 -13.29 -12.33 7.74
CA LEU A 259 -13.40 -12.65 6.31
C LEU A 259 -14.44 -13.75 6.11
N VAL A 260 -15.48 -13.43 5.35
CA VAL A 260 -16.63 -14.29 5.10
C VAL A 260 -16.76 -14.62 3.61
N ASN A 261 -16.81 -15.90 3.29
CA ASN A 261 -16.97 -16.41 1.93
C ASN A 261 -18.40 -16.91 1.73
N ASN A 262 -19.02 -16.57 0.60
CA ASN A 262 -20.27 -17.23 0.20
C ASN A 262 -19.95 -18.48 -0.63
N VAL A 263 -19.95 -19.62 0.06
CA VAL A 263 -19.74 -20.95 -0.51
C VAL A 263 -21.06 -21.65 -0.89
N GLY A 264 -22.17 -20.92 -0.82
CA GLY A 264 -23.48 -21.37 -1.25
C GLY A 264 -23.71 -21.18 -2.74
N THR A 265 -24.98 -21.27 -3.12
CA THR A 265 -25.44 -21.09 -4.52
C THR A 265 -26.43 -19.93 -4.66
N ALA A 266 -26.80 -19.29 -3.56
CA ALA A 266 -27.70 -18.14 -3.52
C ALA A 266 -26.99 -16.89 -2.96
N PHE A 267 -27.49 -15.72 -3.37
CA PHE A 267 -27.02 -14.43 -2.90
C PHE A 267 -27.45 -14.16 -1.45
N VAL A 268 -26.58 -13.50 -0.69
CA VAL A 268 -27.03 -12.62 0.39
C VAL A 268 -27.64 -11.39 -0.27
N LEU A 269 -28.82 -10.96 0.17
CA LEU A 269 -29.62 -9.83 -0.32
C LEU A 269 -30.08 -8.98 0.89
N GLY A 270 -30.59 -7.77 0.64
CA GLY A 270 -31.05 -6.88 1.72
C GLY A 270 -32.11 -7.50 2.64
N ASN A 271 -33.00 -8.37 2.13
CA ASN A 271 -34.06 -9.02 2.92
C ASN A 271 -33.56 -10.13 3.85
N ASN A 272 -32.36 -10.67 3.61
CA ASN A 272 -31.67 -11.61 4.50
C ASN A 272 -30.31 -11.06 4.94
N THR A 273 -30.23 -9.73 5.11
CA THR A 273 -29.04 -9.01 5.60
C THR A 273 -28.38 -9.80 6.72
N VAL A 274 -27.08 -10.04 6.54
CA VAL A 274 -26.28 -10.84 7.44
C VAL A 274 -25.63 -9.94 8.48
N ARG A 275 -25.68 -10.38 9.74
CA ARG A 275 -25.04 -9.73 10.88
C ARG A 275 -23.95 -10.63 11.44
N VAL A 276 -22.79 -10.05 11.70
CA VAL A 276 -21.60 -10.72 12.22
C VAL A 276 -21.35 -10.21 13.63
N HIS A 277 -21.32 -11.13 14.60
CA HIS A 277 -21.24 -10.83 16.02
C HIS A 277 -20.07 -11.59 16.66
N VAL A 278 -19.43 -11.00 17.69
CA VAL A 278 -18.31 -11.62 18.42
C VAL A 278 -18.71 -11.91 19.87
N GLN A 279 -18.81 -13.19 20.21
CA GLN A 279 -19.12 -13.65 21.56
C GLN A 279 -17.83 -13.94 22.35
N SER A 280 -17.67 -13.34 23.53
CA SER A 280 -16.57 -13.64 24.43
C SER A 280 -16.93 -13.30 25.88
N PRO A 281 -16.43 -14.03 26.88
CA PRO A 281 -16.55 -13.64 28.28
C PRO A 281 -15.75 -12.37 28.62
N HIS A 282 -14.83 -11.93 27.75
CA HIS A 282 -13.94 -10.78 27.98
C HIS A 282 -14.19 -9.60 27.02
N LEU A 283 -14.94 -9.81 25.94
CA LEU A 283 -15.32 -8.77 25.00
C LEU A 283 -16.84 -8.54 24.99
N GLU A 284 -17.21 -7.31 24.69
CA GLU A 284 -18.57 -6.91 24.35
C GLU A 284 -18.57 -6.42 22.90
N THR A 285 -19.40 -7.02 22.03
CA THR A 285 -19.69 -6.44 20.72
C THR A 285 -20.56 -5.20 20.92
N VAL A 286 -20.03 -4.05 20.50
CA VAL A 286 -20.73 -2.77 20.54
C VAL A 286 -21.24 -2.34 19.16
N THR A 287 -20.61 -2.84 18.10
CA THR A 287 -21.04 -2.62 16.71
C THR A 287 -20.94 -3.95 15.96
N GLU A 288 -22.05 -4.42 15.40
CA GLU A 288 -22.05 -5.64 14.57
C GLU A 288 -21.49 -5.36 13.19
N GLY A 289 -20.80 -6.34 12.61
CA GLY A 289 -20.47 -6.34 11.18
C GLY A 289 -21.73 -6.64 10.35
N VAL A 290 -21.84 -6.05 9.16
CA VAL A 290 -23.01 -6.19 8.30
C VAL A 290 -22.60 -6.57 6.88
N ILE A 291 -23.30 -7.54 6.29
CA ILE A 291 -23.17 -7.91 4.87
C ILE A 291 -24.56 -7.88 4.24
N LYS A 292 -24.79 -6.92 3.32
CA LYS A 292 -26.09 -6.72 2.65
C LYS A 292 -26.19 -7.46 1.31
N ARG A 293 -25.07 -7.60 0.60
CA ARG A 293 -24.98 -8.31 -0.67
C ARG A 293 -23.69 -9.11 -0.70
N LEU A 294 -23.80 -10.38 -1.09
CA LEU A 294 -22.64 -11.23 -1.33
C LEU A 294 -23.03 -12.36 -2.29
N GLY A 295 -22.43 -12.36 -3.48
CA GLY A 295 -22.70 -13.36 -4.51
C GLY A 295 -22.03 -14.70 -4.22
N PRO A 296 -22.54 -15.81 -4.77
CA PRO A 296 -21.83 -17.10 -4.74
C PRO A 296 -20.42 -16.97 -5.33
N GLY A 297 -19.40 -17.50 -4.62
CA GLY A 297 -18.01 -17.41 -5.07
C GLY A 297 -17.31 -16.07 -4.79
N ASP A 298 -17.96 -15.20 -4.01
CA ASP A 298 -17.42 -13.90 -3.58
C ASP A 298 -17.19 -13.85 -2.06
N GLN A 299 -16.37 -12.91 -1.61
CA GLN A 299 -16.02 -12.72 -0.19
C GLN A 299 -16.21 -11.27 0.27
N ALA A 300 -16.43 -11.10 1.57
CA ALA A 300 -16.48 -9.78 2.20
C ALA A 300 -15.73 -9.79 3.54
N ILE A 301 -15.10 -8.66 3.87
CA ILE A 301 -14.58 -8.40 5.22
C ILE A 301 -15.68 -7.67 6.00
N ALA A 302 -16.13 -8.28 7.08
CA ALA A 302 -17.01 -7.65 8.06
C ALA A 302 -16.19 -7.15 9.26
N GLU A 303 -16.22 -5.85 9.49
CA GLU A 303 -15.60 -5.22 10.66
C GLU A 303 -16.59 -5.21 11.84
N VAL A 304 -16.23 -5.86 12.94
CA VAL A 304 -17.04 -5.91 14.18
C VAL A 304 -16.36 -5.06 15.23
N GLY A 305 -17.08 -4.10 15.80
CA GLY A 305 -16.59 -3.24 16.89
C GLY A 305 -16.75 -3.92 18.23
N VAL A 306 -15.65 -4.08 18.97
CA VAL A 306 -15.64 -4.72 20.29
C VAL A 306 -14.97 -3.82 21.34
N ARG A 307 -15.37 -4.00 22.61
CA ARG A 307 -14.72 -3.39 23.76
C ARG A 307 -14.38 -4.43 24.82
N ASN A 308 -13.30 -4.18 25.55
CA ASN A 308 -12.94 -4.97 26.71
C ASN A 308 -14.01 -4.81 27.79
N ARG A 309 -14.46 -5.92 28.36
CA ARG A 309 -15.31 -5.90 29.55
C ARG A 309 -14.52 -5.38 30.77
N PRO A 310 -15.20 -4.84 31.80
CA PRO A 310 -14.53 -4.33 32.99
C PRO A 310 -13.58 -5.36 33.62
N GLY A 311 -12.34 -4.94 33.92
CA GLY A 311 -11.30 -5.78 34.53
C GLY A 311 -10.43 -6.57 33.54
N VAL A 312 -10.72 -6.54 32.24
CA VAL A 312 -9.88 -7.19 31.22
C VAL A 312 -8.72 -6.29 30.84
N GLN A 313 -7.49 -6.76 31.06
CA GLN A 313 -6.27 -6.03 30.73
C GLN A 313 -6.09 -5.91 29.20
N ALA A 314 -5.84 -4.68 28.72
CA ALA A 314 -5.53 -4.45 27.30
C ALA A 314 -4.27 -5.22 26.87
N GLY A 315 -4.32 -5.86 25.70
CA GLY A 315 -3.26 -6.69 25.16
C GLY A 315 -3.19 -8.11 25.72
N SER A 316 -4.05 -8.49 26.67
CA SER A 316 -4.25 -9.91 27.03
C SER A 316 -5.01 -10.65 25.93
N SER A 317 -4.88 -11.98 25.89
CA SER A 317 -5.51 -12.81 24.84
C SER A 317 -6.41 -13.88 25.43
N GLY A 318 -7.40 -14.32 24.65
CA GLY A 318 -8.27 -15.45 25.00
C GLY A 318 -9.31 -15.75 23.93
N PRO A 319 -10.16 -16.76 24.15
CA PRO A 319 -11.11 -17.20 23.12
C PRO A 319 -12.19 -16.15 22.85
N ALA A 320 -12.53 -16.02 21.57
CA ALA A 320 -13.72 -15.33 21.09
C ALA A 320 -14.35 -16.13 19.93
N THR A 321 -15.68 -16.13 19.86
CA THR A 321 -16.43 -16.88 18.86
C THR A 321 -17.22 -15.93 17.99
N VAL A 322 -16.95 -15.95 16.69
CA VAL A 322 -17.75 -15.27 15.68
C VAL A 322 -18.99 -16.08 15.39
N VAL A 323 -20.14 -15.42 15.37
CA VAL A 323 -21.43 -15.97 14.99
C VAL A 323 -22.03 -15.12 13.87
N ILE A 324 -22.49 -15.78 12.81
CA ILE A 324 -23.16 -15.16 11.67
C ILE A 324 -24.67 -15.44 11.80
N GLY A 325 -25.47 -14.38 11.82
CA GLY A 325 -26.93 -14.44 11.84
C GLY A 325 -27.55 -13.85 10.57
N GLY A 326 -28.69 -14.39 10.14
CA GLY A 326 -29.46 -13.91 8.99
C GLY A 326 -30.59 -14.88 8.63
N GLN A 327 -31.66 -14.39 8.00
CA GLN A 327 -32.79 -15.24 7.64
C GLN A 327 -32.40 -16.25 6.53
N GLY A 328 -32.51 -17.55 6.81
CA GLY A 328 -32.19 -18.60 5.84
C GLY A 328 -30.69 -18.74 5.52
N VAL A 329 -29.84 -18.17 6.37
CA VAL A 329 -28.37 -18.22 6.23
C VAL A 329 -27.83 -19.42 7.00
N ALA A 330 -27.13 -20.32 6.30
CA ALA A 330 -26.40 -21.40 6.92
C ALA A 330 -24.95 -20.96 7.21
N SER A 331 -24.54 -20.97 8.47
CA SER A 331 -23.15 -20.70 8.87
C SER A 331 -22.80 -21.45 10.14
N SER A 332 -21.52 -21.77 10.32
CA SER A 332 -20.99 -22.40 11.54
C SER A 332 -20.24 -21.37 12.37
N PRO A 333 -20.35 -21.38 13.71
CA PRO A 333 -19.53 -20.52 14.56
C PRO A 333 -18.03 -20.76 14.34
N TYR A 334 -17.24 -19.70 14.45
CA TYR A 334 -15.78 -19.75 14.31
C TYR A 334 -15.12 -19.20 15.56
N THR A 335 -14.33 -20.02 16.25
CA THR A 335 -13.62 -19.59 17.46
C THR A 335 -12.17 -19.31 17.14
N PHE A 336 -11.66 -18.18 17.60
CA PHE A 336 -10.28 -17.76 17.44
C PHE A 336 -9.72 -17.22 18.76
N GLU A 337 -8.40 -17.12 18.83
CA GLU A 337 -7.73 -16.44 19.94
C GLU A 337 -7.70 -14.94 19.65
N ALA A 338 -8.53 -14.19 20.37
CA ALA A 338 -8.61 -12.74 20.25
C ALA A 338 -7.63 -12.06 21.21
N THR A 339 -6.97 -11.01 20.74
CA THR A 339 -6.29 -10.02 21.58
C THR A 339 -7.30 -8.98 22.01
N TYR A 340 -7.35 -8.67 23.31
CA TYR A 340 -8.35 -7.79 23.91
C TYR A 340 -7.85 -6.35 24.01
N GLY A 341 -8.41 -5.44 23.20
CA GLY A 341 -8.05 -4.02 23.17
C GLY A 341 -6.76 -3.73 22.39
N ILE A 342 -6.41 -2.45 22.31
CA ILE A 342 -5.21 -1.98 21.58
C ILE A 342 -3.97 -2.18 22.44
N LYS A 343 -2.98 -2.91 21.93
CA LYS A 343 -1.73 -3.19 22.63
C LYS A 343 -0.76 -2.02 22.43
N PRO A 344 -0.03 -1.56 23.47
CA PRO A 344 1.07 -0.62 23.29
C PRO A 344 2.17 -1.20 22.38
N TYR A 345 2.80 -0.33 21.61
CA TYR A 345 3.91 -0.66 20.73
C TYR A 345 5.25 -0.63 21.48
N GLU A 346 6.07 -1.65 21.28
CA GLU A 346 7.46 -1.72 21.74
C GLU A 346 8.41 -1.32 20.60
N ALA A 347 9.62 -0.85 20.93
CA ALA A 347 10.64 -0.46 19.95
C ALA A 347 11.35 -1.68 19.30
N THR A 348 10.56 -2.66 18.86
CA THR A 348 11.00 -3.87 18.17
C THR A 348 10.38 -3.93 16.77
N TYR A 349 11.02 -4.67 15.87
CA TYR A 349 10.53 -4.79 14.50
C TYR A 349 9.13 -5.42 14.46
N GLU A 350 8.92 -6.49 15.21
CA GLU A 350 7.68 -7.26 15.24
C GLU A 350 6.54 -6.43 15.81
N SER A 351 6.80 -5.65 16.86
CA SER A 351 5.78 -4.79 17.45
C SER A 351 5.41 -3.65 16.51
N VAL A 352 6.38 -2.93 15.94
CA VAL A 352 6.09 -1.79 15.05
C VAL A 352 5.47 -2.27 13.74
N TYR A 353 5.95 -3.38 13.17
CA TYR A 353 5.38 -3.94 11.95
C TYR A 353 3.97 -4.53 12.16
N SER A 354 3.49 -4.67 13.39
CA SER A 354 2.08 -5.03 13.68
C SER A 354 1.11 -3.85 13.58
N HIS A 355 1.61 -2.62 13.42
CA HIS A 355 0.77 -1.45 13.14
C HIS A 355 0.06 -1.61 11.77
N GLU A 356 -1.09 -0.94 11.62
CA GLU A 356 -1.97 -1.12 10.46
C GLU A 356 -2.53 0.23 10.01
N ALA A 357 -2.68 0.41 8.70
CA ALA A 357 -3.31 1.61 8.16
C ALA A 357 -4.77 1.74 8.64
N PRO A 358 -5.17 2.87 9.25
CA PRO A 358 -6.51 3.06 9.78
C PRO A 358 -7.56 3.27 8.68
N ASN A 359 -8.83 3.14 9.07
CA ASN A 359 -9.96 3.22 8.13
C ASN A 359 -10.05 4.59 7.46
N TRP A 360 -9.84 5.70 8.18
CA TRP A 360 -9.80 7.03 7.56
C TRP A 360 -8.82 7.09 6.37
N TYR A 361 -7.62 6.53 6.49
CA TYR A 361 -6.63 6.51 5.42
C TYR A 361 -7.04 5.59 4.27
N ASN A 362 -7.55 4.39 4.60
CA ASN A 362 -8.05 3.46 3.60
C ASN A 362 -9.20 4.05 2.80
N ASN A 363 -10.03 4.89 3.42
CA ASN A 363 -11.21 5.52 2.85
C ASN A 363 -10.93 6.83 2.11
N ALA A 364 -9.78 7.47 2.38
CA ALA A 364 -9.42 8.80 1.87
C ALA A 364 -9.16 8.84 0.36
N LYS A 365 -8.56 7.80 -0.22
CA LYS A 365 -8.30 7.58 -1.66
C LYS A 365 -7.45 8.59 -2.43
N PHE A 366 -7.60 9.89 -2.19
CA PHE A 366 -6.97 10.96 -2.94
C PHE A 366 -6.36 12.00 -2.01
N GLY A 367 -5.07 12.30 -2.22
CA GLY A 367 -4.34 13.34 -1.53
C GLY A 367 -3.48 14.18 -2.47
N ILE A 368 -3.08 15.36 -1.98
CA ILE A 368 -2.15 16.28 -2.67
C ILE A 368 -0.76 16.16 -2.07
N PHE A 369 0.25 15.96 -2.91
CA PHE A 369 1.66 16.01 -2.54
C PHE A 369 2.22 17.39 -2.94
N ILE A 370 3.19 17.91 -2.20
CA ILE A 370 3.70 19.26 -2.42
C ILE A 370 5.23 19.27 -2.31
N HIS A 371 5.91 19.28 -3.45
CA HIS A 371 7.37 19.52 -3.53
C HIS A 371 7.68 20.99 -3.69
N TRP A 372 7.87 21.66 -2.54
CA TRP A 372 8.20 23.07 -2.47
C TRP A 372 9.40 23.30 -1.55
N GLY A 373 10.39 24.06 -2.02
CA GLY A 373 11.59 24.35 -1.24
C GLY A 373 12.58 25.22 -2.00
N VAL A 374 13.84 25.26 -1.54
CA VAL A 374 14.89 26.10 -2.14
C VAL A 374 15.12 25.76 -3.61
N TYR A 375 14.98 24.50 -3.99
CA TYR A 375 15.08 24.03 -5.39
C TYR A 375 14.00 24.63 -6.31
N SER A 376 12.88 25.15 -5.78
CA SER A 376 11.87 25.88 -6.56
C SER A 376 12.37 27.25 -7.06
N VAL A 377 13.49 27.77 -6.53
CA VAL A 377 14.11 29.02 -6.99
C VAL A 377 14.76 28.84 -8.37
N PRO A 378 15.74 27.93 -8.55
CA PRO A 378 16.24 27.64 -9.88
C PRO A 378 15.18 26.92 -10.72
N GLY A 379 14.28 26.14 -10.11
CA GLY A 379 13.10 25.57 -10.75
C GLY A 379 13.39 24.90 -12.08
N TRP A 380 14.37 24.00 -12.13
CA TRP A 380 14.89 23.47 -13.39
C TRP A 380 15.27 21.99 -13.26
N GLY A 381 14.69 21.16 -14.13
CA GLY A 381 14.97 19.73 -14.24
C GLY A 381 15.23 19.24 -15.67
N ASN A 382 15.17 20.14 -16.67
CA ASN A 382 15.12 19.78 -18.10
C ASN A 382 13.91 18.87 -18.42
N LYS A 383 13.82 18.32 -19.64
CA LYS A 383 12.71 17.47 -20.09
C LYS A 383 13.11 16.49 -21.19
N GLY A 384 12.23 15.53 -21.49
CA GLY A 384 12.42 14.56 -22.56
C GLY A 384 13.65 13.68 -22.32
N SER A 385 14.52 13.50 -23.32
CA SER A 385 15.69 12.61 -23.18
C SER A 385 16.77 13.11 -22.21
N ARG A 386 16.62 14.31 -21.64
CA ARG A 386 17.51 14.91 -20.63
C ARG A 386 16.80 15.16 -19.31
N GLU A 387 15.59 14.65 -19.15
CA GLU A 387 14.78 14.88 -17.96
C GLU A 387 15.52 14.51 -16.67
N ALA A 388 15.28 15.32 -15.66
CA ALA A 388 15.60 15.09 -14.27
C ALA A 388 14.57 15.80 -13.42
N TYR A 389 14.35 15.29 -12.23
CA TYR A 389 13.53 15.95 -11.25
C TYR A 389 14.14 17.31 -10.87
N ALA A 390 13.34 18.37 -10.90
CA ALA A 390 13.81 19.73 -10.63
C ALA A 390 14.23 19.90 -9.17
N GLU A 391 13.58 19.17 -8.25
CA GLU A 391 13.98 19.11 -6.84
C GLU A 391 15.34 18.41 -6.62
N TRP A 392 15.88 17.74 -7.65
CA TRP A 392 17.23 17.16 -7.68
C TRP A 392 18.32 18.12 -8.19
N TYR A 393 18.01 19.41 -8.36
CA TYR A 393 18.92 20.42 -8.90
C TYR A 393 20.32 20.39 -8.26
N TRP A 394 20.41 20.41 -6.93
CA TRP A 394 21.71 20.48 -6.25
C TRP A 394 22.57 19.24 -6.50
N TRP A 395 21.95 18.06 -6.50
CA TRP A 395 22.63 16.81 -6.82
C TRP A 395 23.15 16.79 -8.26
N ASN A 396 22.29 17.08 -9.23
CA ASN A 396 22.62 17.04 -10.64
C ASN A 396 23.67 18.09 -11.02
N LEU A 397 23.66 19.27 -10.39
CA LEU A 397 24.71 20.27 -10.50
C LEU A 397 26.09 19.71 -10.09
N ASN A 398 26.13 18.93 -9.00
CA ASN A 398 27.37 18.33 -8.49
C ASN A 398 27.87 17.13 -9.31
N GLN A 399 27.09 16.59 -10.26
CA GLN A 399 27.53 15.52 -11.16
C GLN A 399 28.45 16.03 -12.29
N GLY A 400 28.57 17.36 -12.45
CA GLY A 400 29.51 17.98 -13.36
C GLY A 400 29.06 18.03 -14.83
N PRO A 401 29.94 18.51 -15.74
CA PRO A 401 29.57 18.87 -17.11
C PRO A 401 29.17 17.70 -18.01
N SER A 402 29.55 16.47 -17.66
CA SER A 402 29.21 15.27 -18.43
C SER A 402 27.84 14.69 -18.08
N ASN A 403 27.18 15.20 -17.04
CA ASN A 403 25.87 14.72 -16.66
C ASN A 403 24.84 15.05 -17.76
N PRO A 404 24.02 14.08 -18.22
CA PRO A 404 23.13 14.25 -19.36
C PRO A 404 21.99 15.24 -19.11
N THR A 405 21.68 15.55 -17.85
CA THR A 405 20.57 16.44 -17.48
C THR A 405 20.81 17.87 -17.92
N GLN A 406 22.07 18.29 -18.05
CA GLN A 406 22.53 19.67 -18.35
C GLN A 406 22.40 20.70 -17.22
N THR A 407 22.15 20.25 -15.98
CA THR A 407 22.03 21.15 -14.82
C THR A 407 23.26 22.04 -14.64
N TYR A 408 24.44 21.45 -14.85
CA TYR A 408 25.73 22.16 -14.79
C TYR A 408 25.81 23.32 -15.80
N GLN A 409 25.42 23.07 -17.05
CA GLN A 409 25.45 24.07 -18.12
C GLN A 409 24.47 25.18 -17.84
N TYR A 410 23.23 24.83 -17.47
CA TYR A 410 22.21 25.80 -17.10
C TYR A 410 22.65 26.70 -15.94
N GLN A 411 23.24 26.13 -14.87
CA GLN A 411 23.81 26.91 -13.75
C GLN A 411 24.88 27.89 -14.24
N LEU A 412 25.83 27.41 -15.07
CA LEU A 412 26.92 28.24 -15.56
C LEU A 412 26.44 29.38 -16.45
N GLU A 413 25.47 29.12 -17.32
CA GLU A 413 24.94 30.09 -18.29
C GLU A 413 24.00 31.11 -17.62
N THR A 414 23.22 30.69 -16.63
CA THR A 414 22.18 31.53 -15.99
C THR A 414 22.72 32.32 -14.79
N TYR A 415 23.46 31.64 -13.90
CA TYR A 415 23.89 32.20 -12.62
C TYR A 415 25.42 32.42 -12.54
N GLY A 416 26.18 31.76 -13.41
CA GLY A 416 27.64 31.84 -13.41
C GLY A 416 28.31 30.91 -12.38
N PRO A 417 29.66 30.85 -12.38
CA PRO A 417 30.41 29.85 -11.63
C PRO A 417 30.51 30.14 -10.11
N ASN A 418 30.16 31.35 -9.69
CA ASN A 418 30.33 31.82 -8.32
C ASN A 418 29.05 31.71 -7.48
N VAL A 419 27.88 31.56 -8.12
CA VAL A 419 26.62 31.30 -7.42
C VAL A 419 26.57 29.82 -7.07
N VAL A 420 26.35 29.52 -5.80
CA VAL A 420 26.21 28.16 -5.27
C VAL A 420 24.77 27.91 -4.84
N TYR A 421 24.39 26.63 -4.66
CA TYR A 421 23.00 26.27 -4.35
C TYR A 421 22.45 27.00 -3.11
N ASP A 422 23.27 27.13 -2.06
CA ASP A 422 22.85 27.79 -0.82
C ASP A 422 22.59 29.31 -0.98
N ASP A 423 23.07 29.95 -2.05
CA ASP A 423 22.75 31.35 -2.34
C ASP A 423 21.26 31.50 -2.70
N PHE A 424 20.61 30.46 -3.23
CA PHE A 424 19.19 30.47 -3.54
C PHE A 424 18.28 30.53 -2.30
N ILE A 425 18.80 30.22 -1.10
CA ILE A 425 18.02 30.31 0.14
C ILE A 425 17.50 31.74 0.34
N GLY A 426 18.28 32.77 -0.03
CA GLY A 426 17.86 34.16 0.06
C GLY A 426 16.76 34.56 -0.93
N ASN A 427 16.52 33.75 -1.97
CA ASN A 427 15.48 33.95 -2.98
C ASN A 427 14.24 33.10 -2.75
N PHE A 428 14.26 32.19 -1.77
CA PHE A 428 13.08 31.43 -1.33
C PHE A 428 12.27 32.30 -0.35
N THR A 429 11.42 33.17 -0.89
CA THR A 429 10.76 34.25 -0.15
C THR A 429 9.37 33.90 0.39
N ALA A 430 8.63 33.00 -0.25
CA ALA A 430 7.23 32.71 0.08
C ALA A 430 6.34 33.99 0.19
N ASP A 431 6.65 35.04 -0.56
CA ASP A 431 6.04 36.38 -0.43
C ASP A 431 4.65 36.49 -1.07
N ALA A 432 4.32 35.60 -2.00
CA ALA A 432 2.99 35.47 -2.59
C ALA A 432 2.19 34.31 -1.98
N TRP A 433 2.73 33.64 -0.96
CA TRP A 433 2.14 32.43 -0.40
C TRP A 433 1.04 32.74 0.63
N ASP A 434 -0.17 32.23 0.35
CA ASP A 434 -1.27 32.16 1.30
C ASP A 434 -1.64 30.68 1.56
N PRO A 435 -1.43 30.15 2.79
CA PRO A 435 -1.80 28.78 3.12
C PRO A 435 -3.29 28.50 2.99
N LYS A 436 -4.17 29.52 3.12
CA LYS A 436 -5.60 29.38 2.93
C LYS A 436 -5.94 29.05 1.47
N GLU A 437 -5.34 29.76 0.52
CA GLU A 437 -5.57 29.51 -0.91
C GLU A 437 -5.17 28.09 -1.31
N TRP A 438 -4.10 27.56 -0.72
CA TRP A 438 -3.65 26.19 -0.93
C TRP A 438 -4.67 25.18 -0.41
N VAL A 439 -5.09 25.27 0.86
CA VAL A 439 -6.03 24.29 1.42
C VAL A 439 -7.41 24.36 0.75
N ASP A 440 -7.84 25.55 0.32
CA ASP A 440 -9.05 25.71 -0.49
C ASP A 440 -8.91 25.01 -1.85
N LEU A 441 -7.76 25.13 -2.51
CA LEU A 441 -7.50 24.40 -3.77
C LEU A 441 -7.53 22.87 -3.55
N PHE A 442 -6.94 22.38 -2.46
CA PHE A 442 -6.91 20.94 -2.18
C PHE A 442 -8.31 20.39 -1.91
N ALA A 443 -9.11 21.14 -1.13
CA ALA A 443 -10.51 20.85 -0.92
C ALA A 443 -11.31 20.94 -2.23
N ASP A 444 -11.02 21.92 -3.09
CA ASP A 444 -11.63 22.06 -4.42
C ASP A 444 -11.34 20.86 -5.32
N ALA A 445 -10.13 20.33 -5.29
CA ALA A 445 -9.72 19.12 -6.00
C ALA A 445 -10.42 17.85 -5.48
N GLY A 446 -11.03 17.90 -4.30
CA GLY A 446 -11.64 16.75 -3.62
C GLY A 446 -10.64 15.93 -2.81
N ALA A 447 -9.44 16.43 -2.53
CA ALA A 447 -8.50 15.69 -1.69
C ALA A 447 -9.05 15.49 -0.28
N SER A 448 -8.67 14.37 0.36
CA SER A 448 -8.99 14.08 1.77
C SER A 448 -7.78 14.31 2.69
N TYR A 449 -6.59 14.48 2.11
CA TYR A 449 -5.35 14.73 2.84
C TYR A 449 -4.33 15.44 1.95
N PHE A 450 -3.30 16.01 2.56
CA PHE A 450 -2.14 16.51 1.83
C PHE A 450 -0.85 16.14 2.55
N VAL A 451 0.22 15.91 1.79
CA VAL A 451 1.56 15.59 2.27
C VAL A 451 2.48 16.73 1.85
N GLN A 452 2.90 17.56 2.81
CA GLN A 452 3.88 18.63 2.54
C GLN A 452 5.29 18.05 2.65
N VAL A 453 6.15 18.26 1.65
CA VAL A 453 7.61 18.06 1.81
C VAL A 453 8.11 18.99 2.90
N SER A 454 8.28 18.43 4.11
CA SER A 454 8.73 19.17 5.29
C SER A 454 10.24 19.37 5.26
N LYS A 455 10.97 18.40 4.70
CA LYS A 455 12.40 18.46 4.41
C LYS A 455 12.71 17.50 3.26
N HIS A 456 13.30 18.03 2.19
CA HIS A 456 13.78 17.23 1.06
C HIS A 456 15.26 16.84 1.22
N HIS A 457 15.84 16.24 0.19
CA HIS A 457 17.21 15.74 0.15
C HIS A 457 18.30 16.81 0.32
N ASP A 458 17.98 18.08 0.07
CA ASP A 458 18.87 19.22 0.29
C ASP A 458 18.99 19.61 1.78
N GLY A 459 18.18 19.00 2.64
CA GLY A 459 18.18 19.16 4.08
C GLY A 459 17.60 20.49 4.57
N PHE A 460 16.93 21.26 3.70
CA PHE A 460 16.26 22.49 4.10
C PHE A 460 14.86 22.18 4.67
N ALA A 461 14.67 22.44 5.97
CA ALA A 461 13.42 22.16 6.66
C ALA A 461 12.44 23.35 6.58
N LEU A 462 11.17 23.11 6.25
CA LEU A 462 10.10 24.13 6.20
C LEU A 462 9.44 24.39 7.56
N PHE A 463 9.98 23.81 8.62
CA PHE A 463 9.49 23.89 9.99
C PHE A 463 10.62 24.26 10.93
N THR A 464 10.27 24.65 12.16
CA THR A 464 11.27 24.89 13.20
C THR A 464 11.97 23.59 13.59
N ALA A 465 13.29 23.53 13.47
CA ALA A 465 14.10 22.51 14.14
C ALA A 465 14.69 23.09 15.43
N GLY A 466 15.03 22.23 16.40
CA GLY A 466 15.79 22.66 17.58
C GLY A 466 17.11 23.32 17.16
N SER A 467 17.53 24.39 17.84
CA SER A 467 18.74 25.15 17.48
C SER A 467 20.04 24.33 17.55
N GLU A 468 19.99 23.25 18.33
CA GLU A 468 21.00 22.20 18.52
C GLU A 468 20.89 21.06 17.49
N VAL A 469 19.80 21.00 16.74
CA VAL A 469 19.52 20.00 15.70
C VAL A 469 19.88 20.52 14.32
N SER A 470 19.35 21.68 13.94
CA SER A 470 19.66 22.33 12.67
C SER A 470 19.23 23.79 12.67
N LYS A 471 19.98 24.65 11.97
CA LYS A 471 19.59 26.01 11.61
C LYS A 471 19.34 26.16 10.10
N ARG A 472 19.30 25.04 9.37
CA ARG A 472 18.99 25.03 7.93
C ARG A 472 17.48 24.89 7.75
N THR A 473 16.76 25.92 8.19
CA THR A 473 15.30 25.92 8.24
C THR A 473 14.73 27.19 7.60
N ALA A 474 13.48 27.15 7.17
CA ALA A 474 12.72 28.31 6.71
C ALA A 474 12.46 29.35 7.82
N VAL A 475 12.71 28.99 9.08
CA VAL A 475 12.53 29.86 10.25
C VAL A 475 13.82 30.64 10.55
N ASP A 476 14.96 29.96 10.51
CA ASP A 476 16.28 30.56 10.75
C ASP A 476 16.86 31.26 9.50
N LEU A 477 16.50 30.77 8.32
CA LEU A 477 16.95 31.24 7.01
C LEU A 477 15.75 31.53 6.09
N GLY A 478 16.01 32.15 4.93
CA GLY A 478 15.01 32.37 3.90
C GLY A 478 13.82 33.21 4.38
N PRO A 479 12.57 32.69 4.34
CA PRO A 479 11.36 33.48 4.58
C PRO A 479 11.10 33.81 6.06
N GLN A 480 11.87 33.24 6.99
CA GLN A 480 11.73 33.43 8.44
C GLN A 480 10.33 33.10 8.98
N ARG A 481 9.73 32.04 8.42
CA ARG A 481 8.36 31.58 8.69
C ARG A 481 8.35 30.08 8.93
N ASN A 482 7.47 29.61 9.82
CA ASN A 482 7.20 28.18 9.96
C ASN A 482 6.09 27.79 8.97
N LEU A 483 6.49 27.62 7.72
CA LEU A 483 5.58 27.38 6.59
C LEU A 483 4.74 26.12 6.81
N LEU A 484 5.31 25.06 7.41
CA LEU A 484 4.55 23.84 7.70
C LEU A 484 3.44 24.07 8.74
N GLN A 485 3.75 24.75 9.86
CA GLN A 485 2.75 25.02 10.90
C GLN A 485 1.64 25.93 10.37
N GLU A 486 1.99 26.97 9.62
CA GLU A 486 1.01 27.88 9.01
C GLU A 486 0.05 27.15 8.07
N LEU A 487 0.54 26.18 7.27
CA LEU A 487 -0.30 25.34 6.42
C LEU A 487 -1.21 24.40 7.23
N PHE A 488 -0.67 23.80 8.30
CA PHE A 488 -1.45 22.92 9.18
C PHE A 488 -2.55 23.68 9.92
N ASP A 489 -2.26 24.90 10.38
CA ASP A 489 -3.22 25.77 11.05
C ASP A 489 -4.32 26.21 10.07
N ALA A 490 -3.97 26.62 8.85
CA ALA A 490 -4.95 26.97 7.82
C ALA A 490 -5.85 25.78 7.45
N ALA A 491 -5.27 24.57 7.31
CA ALA A 491 -6.05 23.36 7.05
C ALA A 491 -7.03 23.08 8.21
N LYS A 492 -6.56 23.18 9.46
CA LYS A 492 -7.39 22.97 10.64
C LYS A 492 -8.51 24.00 10.77
N GLU A 493 -8.24 25.26 10.42
CA GLU A 493 -9.22 26.36 10.51
C GLU A 493 -10.24 26.34 9.38
N HIS A 494 -9.78 26.21 8.14
CA HIS A 494 -10.62 26.44 6.95
C HIS A 494 -11.12 25.15 6.31
N GLN A 495 -10.35 24.05 6.39
CA GLN A 495 -10.65 22.77 5.74
C GLN A 495 -10.39 21.58 6.66
N PRO A 496 -11.06 21.47 7.83
CA PRO A 496 -10.72 20.50 8.88
C PRO A 496 -10.87 19.03 8.47
N HIS A 497 -11.56 18.77 7.36
CA HIS A 497 -11.69 17.44 6.76
C HIS A 497 -10.40 16.95 6.08
N LEU A 498 -9.47 17.85 5.74
CA LEU A 498 -8.16 17.48 5.22
C LEU A 498 -7.29 16.94 6.36
N HIS A 499 -6.85 15.70 6.23
CA HIS A 499 -5.79 15.18 7.09
C HIS A 499 -4.45 15.84 6.72
N ARG A 500 -3.68 16.19 7.74
CA ARG A 500 -2.43 16.95 7.61
C ARG A 500 -1.25 16.00 7.71
N ALA A 501 -0.39 15.97 6.71
CA ALA A 501 0.73 15.04 6.66
C ALA A 501 2.04 15.64 6.18
N THR A 502 3.12 14.91 6.45
CA THR A 502 4.49 15.34 6.18
C THR A 502 5.26 14.30 5.40
N TYR A 503 5.94 14.76 4.36
CA TYR A 503 7.06 14.04 3.78
C TYR A 503 8.36 14.40 4.50
N TYR A 504 9.24 13.42 4.71
CA TYR A 504 10.54 13.62 5.33
C TYR A 504 11.64 12.78 4.68
N SER A 505 12.66 13.42 4.11
CA SER A 505 13.83 12.71 3.62
C SER A 505 14.78 12.34 4.77
N LEU A 506 15.07 11.03 4.90
CA LEU A 506 16.01 10.53 5.90
C LEU A 506 17.46 10.99 5.60
N PRO A 507 18.04 10.72 4.42
CA PRO A 507 19.37 11.19 4.07
C PRO A 507 19.39 12.66 3.60
N GLU A 508 20.54 13.29 3.75
CA GLU A 508 20.85 14.58 3.13
C GLU A 508 22.06 14.40 2.21
N TRP A 509 21.99 14.91 0.97
CA TRP A 509 23.07 14.71 0.00
C TRP A 509 24.42 15.18 0.53
N PHE A 510 24.43 16.35 1.17
CA PHE A 510 25.66 17.06 1.49
C PHE A 510 25.78 17.55 2.95
N ASN A 511 25.06 16.92 3.87
CA ASN A 511 25.26 17.18 5.30
C ASN A 511 26.61 16.59 5.76
N PRO A 512 27.49 17.38 6.40
CA PRO A 512 28.80 16.91 6.85
C PRO A 512 28.76 15.64 7.71
N ASP A 513 27.82 15.55 8.64
CA ASP A 513 27.73 14.46 9.62
C ASP A 513 27.05 13.20 9.07
N TYR A 514 26.36 13.30 7.92
CA TYR A 514 25.79 12.14 7.24
C TYR A 514 26.85 11.28 6.53
N LYS A 515 28.06 11.81 6.30
CA LYS A 515 29.14 11.12 5.57
C LYS A 515 29.45 9.72 6.11
N LYS A 516 29.34 9.52 7.43
CA LYS A 516 29.54 8.22 8.09
C LYS A 516 28.53 7.16 7.66
N TYR A 517 27.32 7.58 7.30
CA TYR A 517 26.18 6.75 6.94
C TYR A 517 25.95 6.66 5.43
N GLY A 518 26.68 7.47 4.65
CA GLY A 518 26.47 7.62 3.22
C GLY A 518 26.55 6.31 2.43
N PHE A 519 25.73 6.22 1.39
CA PHE A 519 25.60 5.03 0.53
C PHE A 519 25.13 5.43 -0.87
N ALA A 520 25.57 4.71 -1.91
CA ALA A 520 25.17 4.95 -3.29
C ALA A 520 25.23 6.45 -3.68
N SER A 521 24.12 7.03 -4.16
CA SER A 521 23.99 8.46 -4.52
C SER A 521 23.77 9.39 -3.31
N TRP A 522 23.97 8.91 -2.09
CA TRP A 522 23.79 9.64 -0.83
C TRP A 522 25.12 9.74 -0.10
N PRO A 523 26.08 10.52 -0.60
CA PRO A 523 27.44 10.51 -0.07
C PRO A 523 27.55 11.14 1.33
N GLY A 524 26.66 12.08 1.67
CA GLY A 524 26.89 13.00 2.77
C GLY A 524 28.18 13.82 2.56
N GLY A 525 28.64 14.51 3.59
CA GLY A 525 29.82 15.36 3.49
C GLY A 525 29.56 16.64 2.69
N ASN A 526 30.45 17.62 2.79
CA ASN A 526 30.25 18.89 2.08
C ASN A 526 30.20 18.72 0.56
N ALA A 527 29.31 19.49 -0.08
CA ALA A 527 29.31 19.68 -1.52
C ALA A 527 30.61 20.35 -2.00
N THR A 528 30.90 20.22 -3.29
CA THR A 528 32.03 20.90 -3.92
C THR A 528 31.50 21.79 -5.04
N ASN A 529 31.98 23.02 -5.14
CA ASN A 529 31.65 23.88 -6.27
C ASN A 529 32.10 23.18 -7.56
N PRO A 530 31.18 22.84 -8.49
CA PRO A 530 31.53 22.03 -9.63
C PRO A 530 32.43 22.77 -10.64
N PHE A 531 32.51 24.10 -10.56
CA PHE A 531 33.31 24.98 -11.41
C PHE A 531 34.68 25.30 -10.81
N THR A 532 34.73 25.76 -9.55
CA THR A 532 35.97 26.20 -8.87
C THR A 532 36.69 25.07 -8.13
N LYS A 533 36.00 23.95 -7.88
CA LYS A 533 36.47 22.79 -7.10
C LYS A 533 36.69 23.07 -5.61
N GLU A 534 36.20 24.19 -5.11
CA GLU A 534 36.25 24.53 -3.68
C GLU A 534 35.19 23.76 -2.88
N THR A 535 35.55 23.33 -1.68
CA THR A 535 34.58 22.75 -0.74
C THR A 535 33.65 23.85 -0.23
N LEU A 536 32.34 23.61 -0.30
CA LEU A 536 31.33 24.59 0.07
C LEU A 536 30.90 24.42 1.54
N PRO A 537 30.62 25.53 2.26
CA PRO A 537 29.97 25.44 3.55
C PRO A 537 28.54 24.89 3.38
N TYR A 538 28.01 24.29 4.46
CA TYR A 538 26.62 23.87 4.53
C TYR A 538 25.86 24.92 5.35
N ALA A 539 25.05 25.77 4.70
CA ALA A 539 24.37 26.86 5.39
C ALA A 539 23.41 26.33 6.46
N GLY A 540 23.43 26.95 7.65
CA GLY A 540 22.65 26.50 8.81
C GLY A 540 23.19 25.24 9.51
N TYR A 541 24.42 24.82 9.20
CA TYR A 541 25.04 23.65 9.82
C TYR A 541 25.16 23.76 11.34
N VAL A 542 24.76 22.69 12.02
CA VAL A 542 24.97 22.45 13.44
C VAL A 542 25.69 21.11 13.56
N PRO A 543 26.87 21.04 14.20
CA PRO A 543 27.59 19.77 14.36
C PRO A 543 26.84 18.78 15.25
N LEU A 544 26.77 17.53 14.80
CA LEU A 544 26.06 16.43 15.46
C LEU A 544 27.04 15.30 15.81
N ALA A 545 26.79 14.60 16.92
CA ALA A 545 27.60 13.43 17.28
C ALA A 545 27.14 12.18 16.51
N ASP A 546 25.83 12.04 16.33
CA ASP A 546 25.18 11.00 15.54
C ASP A 546 24.01 11.59 14.76
N TYR A 547 24.17 11.77 13.44
CA TYR A 547 23.12 12.31 12.55
C TYR A 547 21.75 11.61 12.71
N ILE A 548 21.73 10.29 12.98
CA ILE A 548 20.46 9.57 13.11
C ILE A 548 19.78 9.92 14.45
N ALA A 549 20.53 9.87 15.55
CA ALA A 549 19.98 10.07 16.90
C ALA A 549 19.76 11.56 17.24
N ASP A 550 20.63 12.44 16.73
CA ASP A 550 20.68 13.85 17.09
C ASP A 550 19.94 14.74 16.07
N LYS A 551 19.58 14.20 14.89
CA LYS A 551 18.84 14.94 13.86
C LYS A 551 17.60 14.22 13.33
N ILE A 552 17.73 13.03 12.74
CA ILE A 552 16.56 12.32 12.17
C ILE A 552 15.47 12.14 13.24
N VAL A 553 15.81 11.56 14.39
CA VAL A 553 14.82 11.26 15.43
C VAL A 553 14.18 12.54 16.01
N PRO A 554 14.94 13.59 16.41
CA PRO A 554 14.37 14.86 16.88
C PRO A 554 13.51 15.59 15.85
N GLU A 555 13.91 15.62 14.56
CA GLU A 555 13.12 16.24 13.49
C GLU A 555 11.79 15.49 13.30
N MET A 556 11.82 14.15 13.21
CA MET A 556 10.60 13.34 13.09
C MET A 556 9.69 13.50 14.32
N ASN A 557 10.24 13.59 15.54
CA ASN A 557 9.46 13.87 16.75
C ASN A 557 8.81 15.26 16.70
N THR A 558 9.51 16.25 16.17
CA THR A 558 8.95 17.60 16.00
C THR A 558 7.75 17.58 15.05
N LEU A 559 7.86 16.89 13.92
CA LEU A 559 6.75 16.70 12.98
C LEU A 559 5.56 15.95 13.60
N ALA A 560 5.85 14.93 14.42
CA ALA A 560 4.84 14.21 15.19
C ALA A 560 4.09 15.12 16.18
N ASP A 561 4.83 15.99 16.89
CA ASP A 561 4.29 16.93 17.87
C ASP A 561 3.51 18.09 17.22
N MET A 562 3.87 18.48 16.00
CA MET A 562 3.08 19.40 15.17
C MET A 562 1.74 18.80 14.71
N GLY A 563 1.56 17.49 14.86
CA GLY A 563 0.30 16.81 14.60
C GLY A 563 0.19 16.17 13.22
N THR A 564 1.31 15.79 12.59
CA THR A 564 1.26 15.00 11.36
C THR A 564 0.48 13.70 11.56
N GLU A 565 -0.32 13.33 10.56
CA GLU A 565 -1.17 12.14 10.55
C GLU A 565 -0.60 11.03 9.64
N ILE A 566 0.26 11.39 8.68
CA ILE A 566 1.06 10.47 7.86
C ILE A 566 2.53 10.88 7.96
N MET A 567 3.39 9.95 8.38
CA MET A 567 4.84 10.08 8.25
C MET A 567 5.28 9.42 6.94
N TRP A 568 5.40 10.22 5.90
CA TRP A 568 5.82 9.77 4.58
C TRP A 568 7.33 9.95 4.44
N CYS A 569 8.14 8.94 4.78
CA CYS A 569 9.59 9.09 4.62
C CYS A 569 10.01 8.82 3.20
N ASP A 570 11.25 9.16 2.86
CA ASP A 570 11.83 8.76 1.59
C ASP A 570 13.26 8.25 1.71
N ILE A 571 13.66 7.51 0.68
CA ILE A 571 14.94 6.86 0.49
C ILE A 571 15.25 5.72 1.46
N GLY A 572 14.75 5.71 2.69
CA GLY A 572 15.10 4.68 3.66
C GLY A 572 16.56 4.82 4.13
N GLY A 573 17.24 3.70 4.31
CA GLY A 573 18.65 3.68 4.74
C GLY A 573 18.84 3.61 6.27
N PRO A 574 20.01 4.01 6.79
CA PRO A 574 20.30 4.00 8.22
C PRO A 574 19.29 4.81 9.04
N ASN A 575 18.66 4.18 10.02
CA ASN A 575 17.54 4.75 10.76
C ASN A 575 17.44 4.23 12.20
N ARG A 576 16.56 4.86 12.98
CA ARG A 576 16.07 4.39 14.30
C ARG A 576 14.53 4.35 14.32
N THR A 577 13.94 3.93 13.21
CA THR A 577 12.50 4.05 12.97
C THR A 577 11.68 3.23 13.96
N THR A 578 12.20 2.10 14.47
CA THR A 578 11.50 1.34 15.51
C THR A 578 11.35 2.12 16.82
N GLU A 579 12.37 2.89 17.21
CA GLU A 579 12.33 3.75 18.41
C GLU A 579 11.31 4.88 18.23
N PHE A 580 11.39 5.59 17.11
CA PHE A 580 10.47 6.68 16.78
C PHE A 580 9.02 6.19 16.65
N ALA A 581 8.77 5.19 15.80
CA ALA A 581 7.42 4.74 15.47
C ALA A 581 6.69 4.19 16.70
N ALA A 582 7.36 3.40 17.55
CA ALA A 582 6.75 2.92 18.79
C ALA A 582 6.32 4.07 19.71
N ALA A 583 7.17 5.10 19.88
CA ALA A 583 6.83 6.26 20.70
C ALA A 583 5.69 7.08 20.08
N TRP A 584 5.73 7.31 18.77
CA TRP A 584 4.72 8.09 18.05
C TRP A 584 3.35 7.40 18.04
N PHE A 585 3.29 6.12 17.68
CA PHE A 585 2.03 5.35 17.66
C PHE A 585 1.38 5.29 19.04
N ASN A 586 2.17 5.09 20.10
CA ASN A 586 1.66 5.10 21.47
C ASN A 586 1.11 6.47 21.89
N ARG A 587 1.80 7.57 21.53
CA ARG A 587 1.36 8.93 21.83
C ARG A 587 0.07 9.27 21.08
N ALA A 588 0.03 9.00 19.77
CA ALA A 588 -1.16 9.18 18.95
C ALA A 588 -2.35 8.38 19.51
N ALA A 589 -2.14 7.12 19.88
CA ALA A 589 -3.17 6.32 20.52
C ALA A 589 -3.64 6.93 21.86
N GLN A 590 -2.77 7.48 22.70
CA GLN A 590 -3.17 8.17 23.95
C GLN A 590 -4.08 9.38 23.68
N GLU A 591 -3.88 10.05 22.55
CA GLU A 591 -4.70 11.18 22.08
C GLU A 591 -5.94 10.74 21.27
N ASN A 592 -6.21 9.44 21.21
CA ASN A 592 -7.27 8.84 20.40
C ASN A 592 -7.17 9.17 18.89
N ARG A 593 -5.95 9.36 18.39
CA ARG A 593 -5.63 9.54 16.98
C ARG A 593 -5.07 8.26 16.38
N GLN A 594 -5.48 7.94 15.16
CA GLN A 594 -4.86 6.90 14.34
C GLN A 594 -3.97 7.56 13.30
N VAL A 595 -2.69 7.21 13.27
CA VAL A 595 -1.70 7.75 12.32
C VAL A 595 -1.21 6.64 11.39
N VAL A 596 -0.39 6.95 10.39
CA VAL A 596 0.11 5.95 9.42
C VAL A 596 1.52 6.30 8.92
N MET A 597 2.30 5.29 8.54
CA MET A 597 3.68 5.44 8.05
C MET A 597 3.91 4.65 6.76
N ASN A 598 4.63 5.22 5.80
CA ASN A 598 4.90 4.55 4.52
C ASN A 598 6.04 3.51 4.60
N ALA A 599 6.24 2.76 3.51
CA ALA A 599 7.29 1.72 3.38
C ALA A 599 8.72 2.23 3.17
N ARG A 600 8.96 3.54 3.31
CA ARG A 600 10.26 4.17 2.99
C ARG A 600 10.95 4.76 4.22
N CYS A 601 10.40 4.57 5.42
CA CYS A 601 11.05 4.97 6.66
C CYS A 601 12.14 3.98 7.13
N GLY A 602 12.64 3.08 6.27
CA GLY A 602 13.58 2.02 6.66
C GLY A 602 12.92 0.82 7.38
N LEU A 603 11.59 0.80 7.42
CA LEU A 603 10.74 -0.34 7.78
C LEU A 603 9.68 -0.50 6.67
N PRO A 604 9.05 -1.68 6.55
CA PRO A 604 8.02 -1.86 5.53
C PRO A 604 6.79 -0.96 5.72
N GLY A 605 6.58 -0.37 6.89
CA GLY A 605 5.48 0.55 7.18
C GLY A 605 4.10 -0.09 7.08
N ASP A 606 3.08 0.74 6.88
CA ASP A 606 1.67 0.34 6.77
C ASP A 606 1.22 0.15 5.32
N PHE A 607 1.86 0.83 4.37
CA PHE A 607 1.53 0.80 2.95
C PHE A 607 2.74 0.97 2.03
N ASP A 608 2.68 0.38 0.85
CA ASP A 608 3.72 0.46 -0.19
C ASP A 608 3.53 1.70 -1.08
N THR A 609 4.60 2.21 -1.72
CA THR A 609 4.57 3.48 -2.46
C THR A 609 5.24 3.40 -3.85
N PRO A 610 4.57 2.80 -4.86
CA PRO A 610 5.07 2.84 -6.23
C PRO A 610 5.04 4.26 -6.81
N GLU A 611 6.17 4.73 -7.32
CA GLU A 611 6.32 6.04 -7.98
C GLU A 611 5.96 5.96 -9.46
N TYR A 612 5.17 6.91 -9.95
CA TYR A 612 4.72 7.02 -11.35
C TYR A 612 4.09 5.74 -11.91
N ALA A 613 3.59 4.87 -11.04
CA ALA A 613 3.23 3.52 -11.43
C ALA A 613 2.01 2.97 -10.72
N ARG A 614 1.42 1.97 -11.36
CA ARG A 614 0.19 1.30 -10.94
C ARG A 614 0.40 -0.20 -11.03
N TYR A 615 -0.32 -0.93 -10.19
CA TYR A 615 -0.36 -2.39 -10.30
C TYR A 615 -1.32 -2.82 -11.42
N ASN A 616 -1.04 -3.98 -12.02
CA ASN A 616 -1.91 -4.62 -13.01
C ASN A 616 -2.96 -5.54 -12.38
N GLY A 617 -3.12 -5.48 -11.05
CA GLY A 617 -4.03 -6.33 -10.29
C GLY A 617 -4.15 -5.88 -8.84
N VAL A 618 -5.13 -6.42 -8.13
CA VAL A 618 -5.38 -6.13 -6.72
C VAL A 618 -4.15 -6.45 -5.88
N GLN A 619 -3.74 -5.51 -5.03
CA GLN A 619 -2.80 -5.77 -3.94
C GLN A 619 -3.58 -5.92 -2.63
N VAL A 620 -3.33 -7.00 -1.89
CA VAL A 620 -3.95 -7.22 -0.57
C VAL A 620 -3.38 -6.22 0.45
N ARG A 621 -2.07 -5.99 0.40
CA ARG A 621 -1.41 -4.94 1.18
C ARG A 621 -1.79 -3.58 0.60
N LYS A 622 -2.10 -2.62 1.48
CA LYS A 622 -2.42 -1.25 1.11
C LYS A 622 -1.24 -0.60 0.40
N TRP A 623 -1.50 0.26 -0.58
CA TRP A 623 -0.48 0.99 -1.32
C TRP A 623 -0.97 2.38 -1.75
N GLU A 624 -0.03 3.24 -2.11
CA GLU A 624 -0.27 4.61 -2.57
C GLU A 624 0.62 4.93 -3.77
N SER A 625 0.01 5.18 -4.93
CA SER A 625 0.74 5.70 -6.08
C SER A 625 1.02 7.17 -5.87
N ASN A 626 2.24 7.61 -6.18
CA ASN A 626 2.61 9.01 -6.15
C ASN A 626 3.25 9.44 -7.48
N LEU A 627 2.89 10.63 -7.97
CA LEU A 627 3.35 11.18 -9.24
C LEU A 627 3.08 12.68 -9.35
N GLY A 628 3.91 13.39 -10.12
CA GLY A 628 3.73 14.79 -10.50
C GLY A 628 2.56 15.05 -11.46
N MET A 629 1.91 16.20 -11.28
CA MET A 629 1.15 16.84 -12.36
C MET A 629 2.07 17.27 -13.50
N ASP A 630 3.30 17.70 -13.16
CA ASP A 630 4.38 17.78 -14.12
C ASP A 630 4.83 16.34 -14.48
N PRO A 631 4.81 15.96 -15.77
CA PRO A 631 5.20 14.61 -16.18
C PRO A 631 6.70 14.32 -16.01
N PHE A 632 7.53 15.33 -15.74
CA PHE A 632 8.98 15.23 -15.67
C PHE A 632 9.55 15.47 -14.27
N SER A 633 8.76 15.95 -13.31
CA SER A 633 9.26 16.43 -12.02
C SER A 633 8.18 16.41 -10.93
N TYR A 634 8.59 16.42 -9.66
CA TYR A 634 7.71 16.81 -8.55
C TYR A 634 7.84 18.31 -8.27
N GLY A 635 9.06 18.80 -8.07
CA GLY A 635 9.31 20.23 -7.87
C GLY A 635 9.02 21.06 -9.12
N TYR A 636 8.74 22.35 -8.94
CA TYR A 636 8.53 23.32 -10.03
C TYR A 636 9.64 23.24 -11.08
N ASN A 637 9.27 23.01 -12.34
CA ASN A 637 10.20 22.99 -13.48
C ASN A 637 9.77 24.01 -14.54
N GLN A 638 10.49 25.13 -14.63
CA GLN A 638 10.20 26.22 -15.57
C GLN A 638 10.35 25.81 -17.04
N ASP A 639 11.06 24.72 -17.32
CA ASP A 639 11.23 24.22 -18.69
C ASP A 639 10.06 23.35 -19.15
N THR A 640 9.20 22.89 -18.24
CA THR A 640 8.02 22.08 -18.58
C THR A 640 6.99 22.93 -19.32
N PRO A 641 6.61 22.57 -20.56
CA PRO A 641 5.54 23.28 -21.27
C PRO A 641 4.22 23.13 -20.51
N LEU A 642 3.49 24.24 -20.29
CA LEU A 642 2.20 24.21 -19.57
C LEU A 642 1.20 23.18 -20.15
N ALA A 643 1.21 22.97 -21.47
CA ALA A 643 0.35 21.99 -22.14
C ALA A 643 0.68 20.52 -21.83
N SER A 644 1.84 20.25 -21.21
CA SER A 644 2.27 18.90 -20.81
C SER A 644 1.78 18.50 -19.42
N TYR A 645 1.32 19.45 -18.60
CA TYR A 645 0.78 19.16 -17.28
C TYR A 645 -0.45 18.27 -17.36
N MET A 646 -0.55 17.35 -16.41
CA MET A 646 -1.64 16.39 -16.30
C MET A 646 -2.99 17.11 -16.34
N ASN A 647 -3.90 16.63 -17.20
CA ASN A 647 -5.25 17.17 -17.33
C ASN A 647 -6.27 16.40 -16.46
N ALA A 648 -7.49 16.95 -16.34
CA ALA A 648 -8.54 16.37 -15.52
C ALA A 648 -8.87 14.91 -15.88
N SER A 649 -8.91 14.56 -17.17
CA SER A 649 -9.18 13.19 -17.63
C SER A 649 -8.15 12.20 -17.10
N THR A 650 -6.87 12.56 -17.19
CA THR A 650 -5.79 11.71 -16.68
C THR A 650 -5.84 11.61 -15.16
N ILE A 651 -6.12 12.69 -14.42
CA ILE A 651 -6.27 12.64 -12.95
C ILE A 651 -7.39 11.66 -12.56
N ILE A 652 -8.57 11.81 -13.17
CA ILE A 652 -9.77 11.02 -12.87
C ILE A 652 -9.53 9.53 -13.19
N THR A 653 -9.07 9.23 -14.41
CA THR A 653 -8.85 7.83 -14.83
C THR A 653 -7.73 7.16 -14.04
N SER A 654 -6.72 7.91 -13.60
CA SER A 654 -5.69 7.41 -12.68
C SER A 654 -6.28 7.05 -11.33
N LEU A 655 -7.07 7.95 -10.74
CA LEU A 655 -7.72 7.74 -9.44
C LEU A 655 -8.59 6.49 -9.46
N ILE A 656 -9.46 6.33 -10.48
CA ILE A 656 -10.34 5.17 -10.60
C ILE A 656 -9.55 3.85 -10.68
N ASP A 657 -8.52 3.79 -11.54
CA ASP A 657 -7.71 2.58 -11.74
C ASP A 657 -6.92 2.19 -10.48
N ILE A 658 -6.41 3.19 -9.75
CA ILE A 658 -5.67 2.97 -8.51
C ILE A 658 -6.60 2.49 -7.40
N VAL A 659 -7.75 3.15 -7.22
CA VAL A 659 -8.72 2.82 -6.16
C VAL A 659 -9.33 1.43 -6.34
N SER A 660 -9.63 1.01 -7.58
CA SER A 660 -10.17 -0.33 -7.84
C SER A 660 -9.21 -1.46 -7.49
N LYS A 661 -7.90 -1.15 -7.38
CA LYS A 661 -6.82 -2.09 -7.05
C LYS A 661 -6.30 -1.93 -5.63
N ASN A 662 -7.11 -1.35 -4.74
CA ASN A 662 -6.84 -1.10 -3.32
C ASN A 662 -5.88 0.08 -3.03
N GLY A 663 -5.51 0.88 -4.02
CA GLY A 663 -4.57 1.99 -3.85
C GLY A 663 -5.20 3.30 -3.39
N ASN A 664 -4.35 4.23 -2.95
CA ASN A 664 -4.64 5.67 -2.92
C ASN A 664 -3.78 6.39 -3.98
N LEU A 665 -4.23 7.53 -4.47
CA LEU A 665 -3.48 8.43 -5.34
C LEU A 665 -3.02 9.65 -4.54
N LEU A 666 -1.70 9.86 -4.52
CA LEU A 666 -1.05 11.05 -3.98
C LEU A 666 -0.48 11.87 -5.14
N LEU A 667 -1.22 12.86 -5.60
CA LEU A 667 -0.89 13.65 -6.79
C LEU A 667 -0.10 14.91 -6.40
N ASP A 668 1.08 15.07 -6.97
CA ASP A 668 1.98 16.15 -6.61
C ASP A 668 1.78 17.42 -7.45
N ILE A 669 1.90 18.56 -6.77
CA ILE A 669 2.08 19.89 -7.35
C ILE A 669 3.46 20.44 -7.02
N GLY A 670 4.00 21.24 -7.94
CA GLY A 670 5.30 21.90 -7.77
C GLY A 670 5.17 23.43 -7.72
N PRO A 671 4.97 24.04 -6.53
CA PRO A 671 4.86 25.50 -6.41
C PRO A 671 6.17 26.23 -6.71
N MET A 672 6.06 27.46 -7.22
CA MET A 672 7.18 28.39 -7.41
C MET A 672 7.75 28.87 -6.07
N ALA A 673 8.98 29.38 -6.04
CA ALA A 673 9.65 29.82 -4.80
C ALA A 673 8.90 30.89 -3.97
N ASN A 674 8.07 31.71 -4.60
CA ASN A 674 7.23 32.71 -3.93
C ASN A 674 5.93 32.11 -3.33
N GLY A 675 5.64 30.83 -3.59
CA GLY A 675 4.47 30.09 -3.12
C GLY A 675 3.28 30.03 -4.10
N THR A 676 3.41 30.62 -5.30
CA THR A 676 2.36 30.51 -6.33
C THR A 676 2.33 29.11 -6.95
N ILE A 677 1.14 28.52 -7.02
CA ILE A 677 0.85 27.29 -7.79
C ILE A 677 0.47 27.70 -9.20
N LEU A 678 0.94 26.98 -10.23
CA LEU A 678 0.68 27.36 -11.62
C LEU A 678 -0.82 27.29 -11.96
N ASP A 679 -1.31 28.25 -12.74
CA ASP A 679 -2.73 28.29 -13.15
C ASP A 679 -3.18 26.99 -13.82
N VAL A 680 -2.31 26.33 -14.58
CA VAL A 680 -2.65 25.05 -15.24
C VAL A 680 -2.91 23.93 -14.23
N GLU A 681 -2.10 23.85 -13.17
CA GLU A 681 -2.28 22.87 -12.09
C GLU A 681 -3.58 23.17 -11.35
N GLN A 682 -3.77 24.43 -10.95
CA GLN A 682 -4.98 24.86 -10.24
C GLN A 682 -6.25 24.57 -11.06
N ASN A 683 -6.26 24.91 -12.34
CA ASN A 683 -7.43 24.74 -13.21
C ASN A 683 -7.75 23.26 -13.43
N HIS A 684 -6.75 22.42 -13.72
CA HIS A 684 -6.97 20.99 -13.94
C HIS A 684 -7.40 20.27 -12.65
N LEU A 685 -6.86 20.67 -11.48
CA LEU A 685 -7.30 20.16 -10.18
C LEU A 685 -8.77 20.52 -9.90
N ARG A 686 -9.19 21.78 -10.13
CA ARG A 686 -10.60 22.18 -9.95
C ARG A 686 -11.54 21.50 -10.94
N GLN A 687 -11.11 21.29 -12.18
CA GLN A 687 -11.87 20.54 -13.18
C GLN A 687 -12.04 19.08 -12.77
N ALA A 688 -10.96 18.40 -12.37
CA ALA A 688 -11.03 17.04 -11.84
C ALA A 688 -11.89 16.98 -10.58
N GLY A 689 -11.71 17.93 -9.66
CA GLY A 689 -12.46 18.04 -8.41
C GLY A 689 -13.97 18.17 -8.60
N THR A 690 -14.41 18.85 -9.67
CA THR A 690 -15.84 18.91 -10.03
C THR A 690 -16.40 17.51 -10.29
N TRP A 691 -15.69 16.68 -11.05
CA TRP A 691 -16.08 15.29 -11.30
C TRP A 691 -15.94 14.43 -10.04
N ILE A 692 -14.80 14.52 -9.34
CA ILE A 692 -14.49 13.70 -8.17
C ILE A 692 -15.56 13.90 -7.08
N LYS A 693 -15.96 15.15 -6.83
CA LYS A 693 -17.00 15.46 -5.83
C LYS A 693 -18.37 14.91 -6.23
N SER A 694 -18.78 15.03 -7.49
CA SER A 694 -20.07 14.51 -7.94
C SER A 694 -20.13 12.98 -7.98
N HIS A 695 -18.97 12.32 -8.04
CA HIS A 695 -18.82 10.86 -8.10
C HIS A 695 -18.32 10.25 -6.78
N GLY A 696 -18.22 11.05 -5.72
CA GLY A 696 -17.47 10.70 -4.51
C GLY A 696 -17.92 9.40 -3.84
N GLU A 697 -19.20 9.04 -3.92
CA GLU A 697 -19.69 7.78 -3.34
C GLU A 697 -19.09 6.52 -3.97
N ALA A 698 -18.62 6.61 -5.22
CA ALA A 698 -18.01 5.51 -5.95
C ALA A 698 -16.48 5.46 -5.77
N ILE A 699 -15.90 6.44 -5.08
CA ILE A 699 -14.45 6.58 -4.85
C ILE A 699 -14.15 6.45 -3.35
N TYR A 700 -14.63 7.38 -2.53
CA TYR A 700 -14.35 7.42 -1.09
C TYR A 700 -15.13 6.35 -0.34
N ASN A 701 -14.56 5.87 0.76
CA ASN A 701 -15.13 4.78 1.59
C ASN A 701 -15.41 3.46 0.82
N THR A 702 -14.88 3.32 -0.40
CA THR A 702 -14.98 2.07 -1.17
C THR A 702 -13.82 1.13 -0.85
N THR A 703 -13.93 -0.11 -1.31
CA THR A 703 -12.80 -1.04 -1.42
C THR A 703 -12.82 -1.74 -2.78
N TYR A 704 -11.77 -2.50 -3.07
CA TYR A 704 -11.67 -3.32 -4.27
C TYR A 704 -12.67 -4.49 -4.22
N TRP A 705 -13.06 -4.99 -5.39
CA TRP A 705 -13.83 -6.22 -5.50
C TRP A 705 -12.89 -7.43 -5.56
N PHE A 706 -13.14 -8.46 -4.76
CA PHE A 706 -12.27 -9.64 -4.64
C PHE A 706 -12.15 -10.43 -5.94
N VAL A 707 -13.24 -10.55 -6.71
CA VAL A 707 -13.29 -11.36 -7.93
C VAL A 707 -12.37 -10.80 -9.01
N THR A 708 -12.48 -9.51 -9.31
CA THR A 708 -11.61 -8.80 -10.25
C THR A 708 -11.72 -7.28 -10.04
N PRO A 709 -10.63 -6.51 -10.18
CA PRO A 709 -10.69 -5.04 -10.12
C PRO A 709 -11.15 -4.40 -11.43
N GLU A 710 -11.15 -5.15 -12.54
CA GLU A 710 -11.31 -4.61 -13.90
C GLU A 710 -11.91 -5.62 -14.89
N GLU A 711 -12.44 -5.10 -16.01
CA GLU A 711 -12.83 -5.88 -17.18
C GLU A 711 -12.39 -5.15 -18.46
N GLY A 712 -11.48 -5.79 -19.22
CA GLY A 712 -10.82 -5.15 -20.36
C GLY A 712 -10.08 -3.86 -19.98
N GLU A 713 -9.81 -3.01 -20.96
CA GLU A 713 -9.01 -1.80 -20.73
C GLU A 713 -9.79 -0.71 -20.00
N ASN A 714 -11.13 -0.68 -20.14
CA ASN A 714 -11.93 0.49 -19.80
C ASN A 714 -12.87 0.33 -18.59
N ILE A 715 -13.06 -0.87 -18.05
CA ILE A 715 -13.98 -1.07 -16.91
C ILE A 715 -13.19 -1.25 -15.62
N ARG A 716 -13.62 -0.58 -14.55
CA ARG A 716 -13.11 -0.76 -13.18
C ARG A 716 -14.26 -0.95 -12.20
N PHE A 717 -13.98 -1.64 -11.09
CA PHE A 717 -14.97 -1.93 -10.06
C PHE A 717 -14.53 -1.43 -8.69
N THR A 718 -15.47 -0.85 -7.95
CA THR A 718 -15.33 -0.52 -6.53
C THR A 718 -16.59 -0.92 -5.79
N ILE A 719 -16.48 -1.20 -4.49
CA ILE A 719 -17.62 -1.66 -3.69
C ILE A 719 -17.69 -0.94 -2.34
N THR A 720 -18.89 -0.82 -1.81
CA THR A 720 -19.16 -0.49 -0.40
C THR A 720 -20.02 -1.59 0.22
N GLN A 721 -20.40 -1.42 1.49
CA GLN A 721 -21.41 -2.28 2.12
C GLN A 721 -22.82 -2.09 1.53
N ASP A 722 -23.04 -1.00 0.79
CA ASP A 722 -24.35 -0.57 0.31
C ASP A 722 -24.52 -0.64 -1.20
N ALA A 723 -23.42 -0.75 -1.96
CA ALA A 723 -23.47 -0.74 -3.40
C ALA A 723 -22.26 -1.36 -4.10
N PHE A 724 -22.48 -1.72 -5.35
CA PHE A 724 -21.45 -2.07 -6.33
C PHE A 724 -21.37 -0.96 -7.40
N TYR A 725 -20.17 -0.52 -7.72
CA TYR A 725 -19.94 0.54 -8.70
C TYR A 725 -19.16 0.02 -9.91
N ILE A 726 -19.64 0.39 -11.10
CA ILE A 726 -19.05 0.07 -12.40
C ILE A 726 -18.59 1.39 -13.00
N HIS A 727 -17.28 1.53 -13.18
CA HIS A 727 -16.67 2.72 -13.78
C HIS A 727 -16.28 2.43 -15.22
N THR A 728 -16.56 3.36 -16.14
CA THR A 728 -16.09 3.32 -17.52
C THR A 728 -15.10 4.44 -17.77
N LEU A 729 -13.84 4.09 -18.08
CA LEU A 729 -12.74 5.02 -18.35
C LEU A 729 -12.76 5.58 -19.78
N ALA A 730 -13.64 5.07 -20.63
CA ALA A 730 -13.85 5.52 -21.99
C ALA A 730 -15.34 5.71 -22.25
N ARG A 731 -15.65 6.58 -23.22
CA ARG A 731 -17.02 6.92 -23.62
C ARG A 731 -17.83 5.66 -23.99
N PRO A 732 -18.92 5.34 -23.28
CA PRO A 732 -19.79 4.22 -23.62
C PRO A 732 -20.38 4.39 -25.02
N ASN A 733 -20.60 3.27 -25.72
CA ASN A 733 -21.19 3.25 -27.06
C ASN A 733 -22.47 2.40 -27.08
N GLY A 734 -23.55 2.96 -26.51
CA GLY A 734 -24.90 2.37 -26.51
C GLY A 734 -25.11 1.24 -25.51
N THR A 735 -24.18 0.29 -25.42
CA THR A 735 -24.31 -0.89 -24.56
C THR A 735 -23.01 -1.24 -23.87
N LEU A 736 -23.09 -1.54 -22.56
CA LEU A 736 -21.99 -2.16 -21.80
C LEU A 736 -22.34 -3.62 -21.55
N VAL A 737 -21.43 -4.52 -21.88
CA VAL A 737 -21.59 -5.97 -21.65
C VAL A 737 -20.56 -6.37 -20.62
N LEU A 738 -21.01 -6.82 -19.44
CA LEU A 738 -20.18 -7.23 -18.32
C LEU A 738 -20.21 -8.77 -18.24
N THR A 739 -19.06 -9.38 -18.48
CA THR A 739 -18.87 -10.83 -18.46
C THR A 739 -18.46 -11.35 -17.09
N SER A 740 -17.88 -10.48 -16.26
CA SER A 740 -17.57 -10.77 -14.86
C SER A 740 -18.85 -11.05 -14.06
N PRO A 741 -18.83 -11.93 -13.04
CA PRO A 741 -20.01 -12.28 -12.26
C PRO A 741 -20.36 -11.19 -11.22
N ILE A 742 -20.63 -9.97 -11.70
CA ILE A 742 -20.98 -8.82 -10.85
C ILE A 742 -22.22 -9.14 -9.97
N PRO A 743 -22.37 -8.51 -8.80
CA PRO A 743 -23.41 -8.86 -7.83
C PRO A 743 -24.82 -8.31 -8.19
N TRP A 744 -25.19 -8.39 -9.46
CA TRP A 744 -26.51 -8.04 -10.00
C TRP A 744 -27.49 -9.20 -9.88
N VAL A 745 -28.72 -8.91 -9.45
CA VAL A 745 -29.85 -9.85 -9.48
C VAL A 745 -31.07 -9.26 -10.17
N GLU A 746 -31.98 -10.13 -10.62
CA GLU A 746 -33.21 -9.73 -11.29
C GLU A 746 -34.03 -8.77 -10.41
N GLY A 747 -34.39 -7.62 -10.97
CA GLY A 747 -35.12 -6.56 -10.28
C GLY A 747 -34.24 -5.46 -9.68
N ASP A 748 -32.91 -5.62 -9.64
CA ASP A 748 -32.02 -4.52 -9.26
C ASP A 748 -32.15 -3.36 -10.26
N GLN A 749 -32.14 -2.12 -9.74
CA GLN A 749 -32.04 -0.91 -10.56
C GLN A 749 -30.57 -0.49 -10.64
N VAL A 750 -30.06 -0.41 -11.86
CA VAL A 750 -28.77 0.23 -12.14
C VAL A 750 -29.02 1.73 -12.33
N THR A 751 -28.31 2.56 -11.60
CA THR A 751 -28.47 4.03 -11.65
C THR A 751 -27.17 4.72 -12.02
N VAL A 752 -27.26 5.87 -12.69
CA VAL A 752 -26.09 6.73 -12.97
C VAL A 752 -25.63 7.41 -11.69
N VAL A 753 -24.32 7.44 -11.46
CA VAL A 753 -23.70 8.22 -10.38
C VAL A 753 -22.96 9.39 -10.99
N GLY A 754 -23.38 10.61 -10.64
CA GLY A 754 -22.69 11.83 -11.02
C GLY A 754 -23.29 12.48 -12.27
N GLY A 755 -22.69 13.57 -12.71
CA GLY A 755 -23.13 14.32 -13.89
C GLY A 755 -24.56 14.86 -13.78
N LYS A 756 -25.12 15.24 -14.94
CA LYS A 756 -26.47 15.83 -15.03
C LYS A 756 -27.61 14.82 -14.92
N LYS A 757 -27.29 13.53 -14.99
CA LYS A 757 -28.24 12.40 -14.99
C LYS A 757 -28.10 11.54 -13.72
N HIS A 758 -27.43 12.04 -12.67
CA HIS A 758 -27.30 11.33 -11.40
C HIS A 758 -28.67 10.81 -10.91
N GLY A 759 -28.75 9.52 -10.62
CA GLY A 759 -29.96 8.84 -10.17
C GLY A 759 -30.86 8.30 -11.29
N ASP A 760 -30.61 8.65 -12.55
CA ASP A 760 -31.37 8.08 -13.67
C ASP A 760 -31.12 6.58 -13.79
N VAL A 761 -32.19 5.83 -14.06
CA VAL A 761 -32.13 4.38 -14.19
C VAL A 761 -31.63 4.01 -15.58
N VAL A 762 -30.59 3.17 -15.61
CA VAL A 762 -30.04 2.56 -16.82
C VAL A 762 -30.65 1.18 -16.99
N PRO A 763 -31.38 0.90 -18.08
CA PRO A 763 -31.95 -0.43 -18.30
C PRO A 763 -30.86 -1.51 -18.28
N SER A 764 -31.07 -2.55 -17.47
CA SER A 764 -30.14 -3.66 -17.33
C SER A 764 -30.85 -5.01 -17.37
N HIS A 765 -30.23 -6.02 -17.96
CA HIS A 765 -30.72 -7.40 -17.92
C HIS A 765 -29.59 -8.41 -17.99
N LYS A 766 -29.85 -9.65 -17.54
CA LYS A 766 -28.92 -10.77 -17.68
C LYS A 766 -29.19 -11.53 -18.97
N ALA A 767 -28.15 -11.68 -19.79
CA ALA A 767 -28.19 -12.46 -21.02
C ALA A 767 -28.13 -13.97 -20.73
N ALA A 768 -28.50 -14.80 -21.71
CA ALA A 768 -28.53 -16.26 -21.57
C ALA A 768 -27.16 -16.89 -21.27
N ASN A 769 -26.07 -16.22 -21.68
CA ASN A 769 -24.69 -16.62 -21.38
C ASN A 769 -24.22 -16.18 -19.97
N GLY A 770 -25.08 -15.53 -19.19
CA GLY A 770 -24.79 -15.06 -17.83
C GLY A 770 -24.23 -13.63 -17.74
N SER A 771 -23.85 -13.01 -18.86
CA SER A 771 -23.37 -11.61 -18.87
C SER A 771 -24.49 -10.64 -18.48
N VAL A 772 -24.14 -9.54 -17.83
CA VAL A 772 -25.06 -8.44 -17.53
C VAL A 772 -24.89 -7.34 -18.57
N ILE A 773 -26.00 -6.90 -19.17
CA ILE A 773 -26.02 -5.91 -20.24
C ILE A 773 -26.69 -4.65 -19.72
N LEU A 774 -26.01 -3.50 -19.82
CA LEU A 774 -26.53 -2.17 -19.51
C LEU A 774 -26.74 -1.39 -20.81
N SER A 775 -27.93 -0.85 -21.03
CA SER A 775 -28.23 0.02 -22.18
C SER A 775 -28.00 1.48 -21.82
N VAL A 776 -26.84 2.01 -22.21
CA VAL A 776 -26.41 3.38 -21.92
C VAL A 776 -26.72 4.26 -23.12
N ASP A 777 -27.83 5.01 -23.03
CA ASP A 777 -28.26 5.89 -24.12
C ASP A 777 -27.36 7.13 -24.27
N GLU A 778 -27.53 7.83 -25.39
CA GLU A 778 -26.71 8.99 -25.73
C GLU A 778 -26.95 10.19 -24.78
N GLU A 779 -28.11 10.28 -24.13
CA GLU A 779 -28.37 11.34 -23.15
C GLU A 779 -27.56 11.14 -21.88
N VAL A 780 -27.47 9.89 -21.39
CA VAL A 780 -26.62 9.52 -20.25
C VAL A 780 -25.15 9.74 -20.61
N VAL A 781 -24.73 9.31 -21.80
CA VAL A 781 -23.33 9.51 -22.24
C VAL A 781 -22.97 11.00 -22.32
N ASN A 782 -23.87 11.85 -22.82
CA ASN A 782 -23.64 13.30 -22.95
C ASN A 782 -23.82 14.08 -21.65
N ALA A 783 -24.30 13.44 -20.58
CA ALA A 783 -24.57 14.09 -19.31
C ALA A 783 -23.36 14.12 -18.36
N ASP A 784 -22.26 13.46 -18.75
CA ASP A 784 -21.03 13.41 -17.99
C ASP A 784 -19.79 13.54 -18.89
N ASP A 785 -18.66 13.79 -18.26
CA ASP A 785 -17.36 13.99 -18.89
C ASP A 785 -16.32 13.05 -18.27
N TYR A 786 -15.30 12.71 -19.07
CA TYR A 786 -14.11 11.92 -18.67
C TYR A 786 -14.36 10.43 -18.33
N ALA A 787 -15.25 10.12 -17.39
CA ALA A 787 -15.61 8.78 -16.98
C ALA A 787 -17.08 8.73 -16.52
N TRP A 788 -17.72 7.57 -16.70
CA TRP A 788 -19.13 7.34 -16.35
C TRP A 788 -19.21 6.26 -15.30
N VAL A 789 -20.11 6.43 -14.33
CA VAL A 789 -20.25 5.51 -13.20
C VAL A 789 -21.68 5.03 -13.07
N PHE A 790 -21.83 3.72 -12.89
CA PHE A 790 -23.11 3.06 -12.69
C PHE A 790 -23.13 2.32 -11.37
N LYS A 791 -24.26 2.37 -10.67
CA LYS A 791 -24.42 1.82 -9.32
C LYS A 791 -25.52 0.78 -9.26
N ILE A 792 -25.20 -0.37 -8.68
CA ILE A 792 -26.16 -1.36 -8.20
C ILE A 792 -26.29 -1.14 -6.69
N THR A 793 -27.48 -0.75 -6.23
CA THR A 793 -27.75 -0.56 -4.79
C THR A 793 -28.19 -1.88 -4.17
N TYR A 794 -27.73 -2.17 -2.95
CA TYR A 794 -27.94 -3.46 -2.28
C TYR A 794 -29.24 -3.62 -1.50
#